data_AF-A0A7S0MGI0-F1
#
_entry.id   AF-A0A7S0MGI0-F1
#
_cell.length_a   1.000
_cell.length_b   1.000
_cell.length_c   1.000
_cell.angle_alpha   90.00
_cell.angle_beta   90.00
_cell.angle_gamma   90.00
#
_symmetry.space_group_name_H-M   'P 1'
#
loop_
_entity.id
_entity.type
_entity.pdbx_description
1 polymer ?
#
loop_
_entity_poly.entity_id
_entity_poly.type
_entity_poly.pdbx_seq_one_letter_code
_entity_poly.pdbx_strand_id
1 'polypeptide(L)'
;SVHLHGAGAHPAAEWLQHLDLSRNEAAALTGVQAGALLAESRIKLQSLDLGWNLIRNEAAVALFDGLRSNRCLSYLNMEWNGLGWSECCAKIGEALQACALRMLILSRCRLSAAGAALIGHGLSRSLHLEFLVVDGNNIAQAGARSLFKAKVECNSRRETGKEALKISSNECNIETREASGFDPSEPGGLYTLDMRHAYDRHILLELMRLVANEKGMFVGNAEIDERYDGSFQPYRGLVVESKVEDDWWIPETGILSFTFGHCRIAASQDDSLGATGLEWRALKDDLLDPDKSSKDWLGMIQAQISGDTFLHFEHAAELLESIESFGNVKDRSSVASMRIEVVKQCYNRLVQPDKNEDLLNMLSHAERIVIEKYLGSVARYFTQNNPTGQYCINLGSKPERDVFLRLVELYNSQQPFINNSKIWYSTRAGGARPQLERCWRNPLYNGQPHTFSTSWTIPSHGIYQVDFVQVVKPSPDSPIPSQRDLDELKLMINVESDEQIRLRKIRSWSNYRENFFLCDYVDQLLDFFHEESSRVELFVIAFSKTVDWHGYKNLLEHLNLAEYQELNKRITSVNLFDEIVAVGYYELNIAIPDDRFIAQELLHLAIIEPGENIVDCQFNGADMDVPAGWAKQLPEKGLLSFNYCREKECISEVINHGAYKQDGNPYCVDNIIPPAHRSTYRAWNLAPYCEEDFIQPAGSAWIKEHKLRRIILKMKAKAKTAEDMFKLLDSDGNGTLDSKEMAMGLFRLGVWLHPKELHALIDVLNSNKSGKISIKEFQAVWDKIEVKRPERPNTFAVAANLLSKLQAAFNS
;
A
#
# COMPACT_ATOMS: atom_id res chain seq x y z
N SER A 1 -15.03 43.04 40.65
CA SER A 1 -16.10 42.02 40.61
C SER A 1 -17.32 42.57 39.86
N VAL A 2 -17.32 42.46 38.53
CA VAL A 2 -18.57 42.69 37.78
C VAL A 2 -19.45 41.47 38.02
N HIS A 3 -20.37 41.56 38.97
CA HIS A 3 -21.37 40.52 39.16
C HIS A 3 -22.34 40.59 37.96
N LEU A 4 -22.22 39.67 37.01
CA LEU A 4 -23.20 39.48 35.93
C LEU A 4 -24.55 38.90 36.45
N HIS A 5 -24.74 38.84 37.77
CA HIS A 5 -26.03 38.52 38.38
C HIS A 5 -27.03 39.63 38.06
N GLY A 6 -27.96 39.34 37.16
CA GLY A 6 -29.07 40.23 36.81
C GLY A 6 -29.06 40.72 35.36
N ALA A 7 -28.01 40.44 34.56
CA ALA A 7 -27.97 40.88 33.16
C ALA A 7 -29.14 40.30 32.33
N GLY A 8 -29.55 39.05 32.56
CA GLY A 8 -30.72 38.45 31.90
C GLY A 8 -32.10 39.00 32.32
N ALA A 9 -32.14 39.88 33.34
CA ALA A 9 -33.36 40.49 33.87
C ALA A 9 -33.39 42.02 33.71
N HIS A 10 -32.28 42.65 33.29
CA HIS A 10 -32.21 44.10 33.13
C HIS A 10 -32.59 44.47 31.69
N PRO A 11 -33.61 45.33 31.46
CA PRO A 11 -34.09 45.67 30.10
C PRO A 11 -33.02 46.29 29.19
N ALA A 12 -31.93 46.83 29.77
CA ALA A 12 -30.79 47.34 29.02
C ALA A 12 -29.92 46.25 28.35
N ALA A 13 -29.98 44.99 28.82
CA ALA A 13 -29.20 43.89 28.24
C ALA A 13 -29.72 43.44 26.86
N GLU A 14 -30.97 43.75 26.53
CA GLU A 14 -31.56 43.48 25.21
C GLU A 14 -30.94 44.36 24.10
N TRP A 15 -30.31 45.48 24.45
CA TRP A 15 -29.66 46.41 23.51
C TRP A 15 -28.14 46.34 23.52
N LEU A 16 -27.54 45.54 24.40
CA LEU A 16 -26.09 45.44 24.51
C LEU A 16 -25.52 44.67 23.31
N GLN A 17 -24.76 45.36 22.45
CA GLN A 17 -24.14 44.77 21.26
C GLN A 17 -22.65 44.46 21.46
N HIS A 18 -21.95 45.23 22.30
CA HIS A 18 -20.52 45.08 22.54
C HIS A 18 -20.24 45.08 24.04
N LEU A 19 -19.48 44.10 24.51
CA LEU A 19 -19.11 43.95 25.91
C LEU A 19 -17.63 43.60 26.02
N ASP A 20 -16.83 44.50 26.58
CA ASP A 20 -15.43 44.26 26.89
C ASP A 20 -15.26 44.06 28.40
N LEU A 21 -14.83 42.87 28.77
CA LEU A 21 -14.50 42.46 30.12
C LEU A 21 -13.05 42.00 30.21
N SER A 22 -12.17 42.39 29.29
CA SER A 22 -10.77 42.02 29.30
C SER A 22 -10.03 42.53 30.55
N ARG A 23 -9.01 41.78 31.01
CA ARG A 23 -8.09 42.15 32.10
C ARG A 23 -8.77 42.43 33.45
N ASN A 24 -9.85 41.72 33.76
CA ASN A 24 -10.63 41.95 35.00
C ASN A 24 -10.33 40.94 36.13
N GLU A 25 -9.27 40.12 36.01
CA GLU A 25 -8.93 39.02 36.94
C GLU A 25 -10.15 38.17 37.31
N ALA A 26 -11.08 38.09 36.36
CA ALA A 26 -12.42 37.64 36.61
C ALA A 26 -12.41 36.12 36.41
N ALA A 27 -12.00 35.38 37.46
CA ALA A 27 -11.77 33.94 37.48
C ALA A 27 -13.02 33.08 37.11
N ALA A 28 -13.13 31.86 37.65
CA ALA A 28 -14.14 30.86 37.26
C ALA A 28 -15.60 31.36 37.18
N LEU A 29 -16.00 32.29 38.07
CA LEU A 29 -17.36 32.82 38.10
C LEU A 29 -17.75 33.54 36.79
N THR A 30 -16.80 34.23 36.17
CA THR A 30 -17.03 35.01 34.95
C THR A 30 -17.32 34.11 33.75
N GLY A 31 -16.60 33.00 33.61
CA GLY A 31 -16.84 32.04 32.53
C GLY A 31 -18.24 31.44 32.60
N VAL A 32 -18.66 31.00 33.79
CA VAL A 32 -20.01 30.45 34.02
C VAL A 32 -21.09 31.50 33.74
N GLN A 33 -20.90 32.73 34.23
CA GLN A 33 -21.86 33.81 34.02
C GLN A 33 -21.93 34.26 32.55
N ALA A 34 -20.79 34.32 31.86
CA ALA A 34 -20.74 34.59 30.43
C ALA A 34 -21.44 33.48 29.63
N GLY A 35 -21.28 32.21 30.03
CA GLY A 35 -22.03 31.09 29.44
C GLY A 35 -23.54 31.26 29.60
N ALA A 36 -24.01 31.58 30.81
CA ALA A 36 -25.43 31.84 31.05
C ALA A 36 -25.95 33.05 30.24
N LEU A 37 -25.13 34.10 30.11
CA LEU A 37 -25.43 35.27 29.28
C LEU A 37 -25.59 34.88 27.80
N LEU A 38 -24.67 34.08 27.27
CA LEU A 38 -24.67 33.65 25.87
C LEU A 38 -25.81 32.67 25.55
N ALA A 39 -26.25 31.87 26.53
CA ALA A 39 -27.38 30.96 26.39
C ALA A 39 -28.74 31.67 26.33
N GLU A 40 -28.83 32.90 26.83
CA GLU A 40 -30.09 33.65 26.89
C GLU A 40 -30.46 34.23 25.50
N SER A 41 -31.49 33.66 24.88
CA SER A 41 -31.94 34.01 23.52
C SER A 41 -32.35 35.48 23.31
N ARG A 42 -32.71 36.17 24.39
CA ARG A 42 -33.09 37.60 24.39
C ARG A 42 -31.90 38.53 24.20
N ILE A 43 -30.70 38.08 24.55
CA ILE A 43 -29.48 38.89 24.47
C ILE A 43 -28.95 38.85 23.03
N LYS A 44 -28.82 40.03 22.42
CA LYS A 44 -28.38 40.21 21.02
C LYS A 44 -26.93 40.70 20.92
N LEU A 45 -26.09 40.23 21.85
CA LEU A 45 -24.67 40.58 21.90
C LEU A 45 -23.97 40.12 20.61
N GLN A 46 -23.21 41.03 20.00
CA GLN A 46 -22.46 40.80 18.76
C GLN A 46 -20.96 40.62 19.05
N SER A 47 -20.42 41.32 20.04
CA SER A 47 -18.99 41.28 20.38
C SER A 47 -18.78 41.12 21.88
N LEU A 48 -17.92 40.16 22.24
CA LEU A 48 -17.53 39.88 23.60
C LEU A 48 -16.01 39.74 23.71
N ASP A 49 -15.37 40.56 24.55
CA ASP A 49 -13.96 40.42 24.90
C ASP A 49 -13.80 39.94 26.33
N LEU A 50 -13.15 38.79 26.50
CA LEU A 50 -12.84 38.15 27.77
C LEU A 50 -11.34 37.85 27.91
N GLY A 51 -10.50 38.57 27.16
CA GLY A 51 -9.05 38.41 27.20
C GLY A 51 -8.47 38.61 28.60
N TRP A 52 -7.50 37.78 28.99
CA TRP A 52 -6.74 37.89 30.25
C TRP A 52 -7.62 37.89 31.51
N ASN A 53 -8.49 36.87 31.65
CA ASN A 53 -9.39 36.73 32.80
C ASN A 53 -9.18 35.46 33.64
N LEU A 54 -8.16 34.65 33.34
CA LEU A 54 -7.90 33.40 34.06
C LEU A 54 -9.08 32.40 34.02
N ILE A 55 -9.91 32.45 32.97
CA ILE A 55 -11.00 31.50 32.72
C ILE A 55 -10.38 30.14 32.34
N ARG A 56 -10.78 29.08 33.05
CA ARG A 56 -10.20 27.73 32.94
C ARG A 56 -11.23 26.65 33.20
N ASN A 57 -10.92 25.42 32.77
CA ASN A 57 -11.64 24.19 33.12
C ASN A 57 -13.17 24.29 32.94
N GLU A 58 -13.93 23.96 33.98
CA GLU A 58 -15.40 23.90 33.96
C GLU A 58 -16.05 25.25 33.66
N ALA A 59 -15.40 26.36 34.04
CA ALA A 59 -15.90 27.70 33.73
C ALA A 59 -15.82 27.99 32.23
N ALA A 60 -14.78 27.49 31.55
CA ALA A 60 -14.66 27.61 30.10
C ALA A 60 -15.65 26.69 29.38
N VAL A 61 -15.83 25.45 29.88
CA VAL A 61 -16.85 24.50 29.38
C VAL A 61 -18.24 25.13 29.40
N ALA A 62 -18.65 25.70 30.54
CA ALA A 62 -19.95 26.37 30.69
C ALA A 62 -20.14 27.54 29.71
N LEU A 63 -19.07 28.29 29.42
CA LEU A 63 -19.09 29.38 28.45
C LEU A 63 -19.42 28.87 27.04
N PHE A 64 -18.69 27.84 26.57
CA PHE A 64 -18.87 27.31 25.22
C PHE A 64 -20.16 26.49 25.07
N ASP A 65 -20.64 25.84 26.13
CA ASP A 65 -21.99 25.23 26.15
C ASP A 65 -23.08 26.31 25.95
N GLY A 66 -22.93 27.48 26.58
CA GLY A 66 -23.82 28.61 26.35
C GLY A 66 -23.73 29.16 24.92
N LEU A 67 -22.51 29.25 24.37
CA LEU A 67 -22.28 29.72 23.01
C LEU A 67 -22.92 28.81 21.95
N ARG A 68 -23.03 27.50 22.20
CA ARG A 68 -23.66 26.53 21.28
C ARG A 68 -25.09 26.89 20.91
N SER A 69 -25.84 27.52 21.81
CA SER A 69 -27.22 27.96 21.57
C SER A 69 -27.31 29.39 21.04
N ASN A 70 -26.19 30.13 21.07
CA ASN A 70 -26.15 31.51 20.63
C ASN A 70 -26.13 31.61 19.09
N ARG A 71 -26.88 32.58 18.56
CA ARG A 71 -27.00 32.84 17.11
C ARG A 71 -26.69 34.30 16.73
N CYS A 72 -26.23 35.11 17.69
CA CYS A 72 -26.06 36.55 17.52
C CYS A 72 -24.58 36.99 17.62
N LEU A 73 -23.79 36.32 18.45
CA LEU A 73 -22.39 36.68 18.66
C LEU A 73 -21.57 36.44 17.40
N SER A 74 -20.89 37.48 16.93
CA SER A 74 -20.03 37.46 15.74
C SER A 74 -18.54 37.53 16.11
N TYR A 75 -18.19 38.16 17.24
CA TYR A 75 -16.81 38.30 17.71
C TYR A 75 -16.65 37.82 19.15
N LEU A 76 -15.66 36.95 19.38
CA LEU A 76 -15.28 36.49 20.71
C LEU A 76 -13.76 36.51 20.88
N ASN A 77 -13.27 37.27 21.85
CA ASN A 77 -11.86 37.26 22.26
C ASN A 77 -11.68 36.53 23.59
N MET A 78 -10.85 35.49 23.60
CA MET A 78 -10.51 34.69 24.78
C MET A 78 -9.00 34.63 25.05
N GLU A 79 -8.21 35.52 24.45
CA GLU A 79 -6.75 35.54 24.58
C GLU A 79 -6.28 35.47 26.05
N TRP A 80 -5.14 34.84 26.34
CA TRP A 80 -4.55 34.78 27.69
C TRP A 80 -5.45 34.13 28.75
N ASN A 81 -6.22 33.11 28.38
CA ASN A 81 -6.95 32.24 29.31
C ASN A 81 -6.34 30.82 29.33
N GLY A 82 -6.87 29.89 30.14
CA GLY A 82 -6.38 28.51 30.17
C GLY A 82 -7.39 27.53 29.60
N LEU A 83 -7.43 27.42 28.27
CA LEU A 83 -8.42 26.64 27.52
C LEU A 83 -7.89 25.28 27.04
N GLY A 84 -6.60 24.98 27.27
CA GLY A 84 -5.93 23.77 26.79
C GLY A 84 -6.44 22.43 27.33
N TRP A 85 -7.44 22.42 28.20
CA TRP A 85 -8.06 21.18 28.67
C TRP A 85 -8.90 20.55 27.56
N SER A 86 -8.74 19.24 27.33
CA SER A 86 -9.37 18.54 26.20
C SER A 86 -10.90 18.66 26.19
N GLU A 87 -11.55 18.57 27.35
CA GLU A 87 -13.02 18.73 27.44
C GLU A 87 -13.47 20.13 27.04
N CYS A 88 -12.71 21.17 27.41
CA CYS A 88 -12.99 22.54 26.98
C CYS A 88 -12.85 22.66 25.45
N CYS A 89 -11.78 22.11 24.87
CA CYS A 89 -11.54 22.15 23.43
C CYS A 89 -12.63 21.42 22.63
N ALA A 90 -13.14 20.30 23.16
CA ALA A 90 -14.28 19.60 22.58
C ALA A 90 -15.53 20.49 22.56
N LYS A 91 -15.82 21.20 23.66
CA LYS A 91 -16.92 22.17 23.72
C LYS A 91 -16.75 23.36 22.79
N ILE A 92 -15.53 23.86 22.61
CA ILE A 92 -15.24 24.87 21.57
C ILE A 92 -15.64 24.32 20.20
N GLY A 93 -15.20 23.09 19.87
CA GLY A 93 -15.55 22.42 18.62
C GLY A 93 -17.06 22.22 18.44
N GLU A 94 -17.79 21.80 19.47
CA GLU A 94 -19.25 21.68 19.44
C GLU A 94 -19.95 23.03 19.24
N ALA A 95 -19.49 24.09 19.91
CA ALA A 95 -20.07 25.42 19.79
C ALA A 95 -19.91 25.99 18.38
N LEU A 96 -18.74 25.82 17.76
CA LEU A 96 -18.42 26.29 16.40
C LEU A 96 -19.29 25.65 15.31
N GLN A 97 -19.86 24.47 15.56
CA GLN A 97 -20.77 23.79 14.63
C GLN A 97 -22.16 24.44 14.59
N ALA A 98 -22.59 25.04 15.70
CA ALA A 98 -23.96 25.51 15.86
C ALA A 98 -24.09 27.05 15.88
N CYS A 99 -23.04 27.77 16.28
CA CYS A 99 -23.10 29.22 16.44
C CYS A 99 -22.88 30.00 15.14
N ALA A 100 -23.19 31.31 15.18
CA ALA A 100 -23.04 32.25 14.08
C ALA A 100 -21.72 33.07 14.16
N LEU A 101 -20.76 32.59 14.95
CA LEU A 101 -19.51 33.29 15.23
C LEU A 101 -18.69 33.47 13.95
N ARG A 102 -18.14 34.66 13.74
CA ARG A 102 -17.30 35.02 12.59
C ARG A 102 -15.82 35.13 12.96
N MET A 103 -15.51 35.65 14.14
CA MET A 103 -14.13 35.81 14.61
C MET A 103 -13.96 35.24 16.01
N LEU A 104 -12.98 34.36 16.16
CA LEU A 104 -12.59 33.74 17.43
C LEU A 104 -11.09 33.90 17.68
N ILE A 105 -10.73 34.51 18.80
CA ILE A 105 -9.33 34.67 19.22
C ILE A 105 -9.05 33.77 20.42
N LEU A 106 -8.14 32.80 20.24
CA LEU A 106 -7.67 31.83 21.24
C LEU A 106 -6.15 31.91 21.44
N SER A 107 -5.55 33.07 21.17
CA SER A 107 -4.11 33.25 21.29
C SER A 107 -3.63 33.03 22.73
N ARG A 108 -2.48 32.35 22.88
CA ARG A 108 -1.81 32.08 24.17
C ARG A 108 -2.74 31.44 25.22
N CYS A 109 -3.65 30.57 24.76
CA CYS A 109 -4.63 29.87 25.60
C CYS A 109 -4.17 28.50 26.13
N ARG A 110 -2.88 28.18 25.94
CA ARG A 110 -2.25 26.89 26.26
C ARG A 110 -2.87 25.71 25.53
N LEU A 111 -3.34 25.92 24.30
CA LEU A 111 -3.85 24.82 23.47
C LEU A 111 -2.72 23.82 23.20
N SER A 112 -3.01 22.54 23.44
CA SER A 112 -2.15 21.39 23.12
C SER A 112 -2.47 20.84 21.73
N ALA A 113 -1.67 19.87 21.26
CA ALA A 113 -1.99 19.11 20.04
C ALA A 113 -3.39 18.50 20.07
N ALA A 114 -3.76 17.89 21.20
CA ALA A 114 -5.07 17.28 21.41
C ALA A 114 -6.21 18.31 21.36
N GLY A 115 -6.00 19.47 21.99
CA GLY A 115 -6.98 20.55 21.99
C GLY A 115 -7.21 21.13 20.59
N ALA A 116 -6.14 21.36 19.84
CA ALA A 116 -6.21 21.83 18.45
C ALA A 116 -6.92 20.82 17.53
N ALA A 117 -6.68 19.51 17.71
CA ALA A 117 -7.36 18.46 16.95
C ALA A 117 -8.88 18.45 17.20
N LEU A 118 -9.30 18.59 18.46
CA LEU A 118 -10.72 18.67 18.84
C LEU A 118 -11.40 19.92 18.26
N ILE A 119 -10.73 21.07 18.32
CA ILE A 119 -11.23 22.32 17.70
C ILE A 119 -11.35 22.15 16.19
N GLY A 120 -10.33 21.58 15.54
CA GLY A 120 -10.33 21.28 14.10
C GLY A 120 -11.50 20.36 13.70
N HIS A 121 -11.77 19.31 14.48
CA HIS A 121 -12.89 18.41 14.24
C HIS A 121 -14.23 19.14 14.22
N GLY A 122 -14.47 20.06 15.17
CA GLY A 122 -15.68 20.89 15.16
C GLY A 122 -15.70 21.92 14.02
N LEU A 123 -14.55 22.53 13.74
CA LEU A 123 -14.38 23.56 12.71
C LEU A 123 -14.68 23.04 11.29
N SER A 124 -14.37 21.77 10.99
CA SER A 124 -14.69 21.12 9.71
C SER A 124 -16.18 21.14 9.33
N ARG A 125 -17.06 21.34 10.32
CA ARG A 125 -18.52 21.41 10.17
C ARG A 125 -19.08 22.82 10.41
N SER A 126 -18.23 23.80 10.70
CA SER A 126 -18.65 25.19 10.83
C SER A 126 -18.93 25.80 9.45
N LEU A 127 -19.97 26.63 9.36
CA LEU A 127 -20.36 27.34 8.13
C LEU A 127 -20.19 28.87 8.23
N HIS A 128 -19.83 29.40 9.41
CA HIS A 128 -19.89 30.84 9.69
C HIS A 128 -18.55 31.47 10.08
N LEU A 129 -17.60 30.71 10.66
CA LEU A 129 -16.36 31.27 11.18
C LEU A 129 -15.43 31.76 10.06
N GLU A 130 -15.11 33.04 10.00
CA GLU A 130 -14.25 33.64 8.98
C GLU A 130 -12.79 33.71 9.46
N PHE A 131 -12.55 33.93 10.75
CA PHE A 131 -11.22 34.10 11.33
C PHE A 131 -11.06 33.32 12.63
N LEU A 132 -10.03 32.48 12.69
CA LEU A 132 -9.57 31.81 13.90
C LEU A 132 -8.12 32.20 14.18
N VAL A 133 -7.84 32.74 15.37
CA VAL A 133 -6.48 33.10 15.78
C VAL A 133 -6.06 32.17 16.92
N VAL A 134 -5.03 31.36 16.72
CA VAL A 134 -4.48 30.43 17.71
C VAL A 134 -3.02 30.72 18.05
N ASP A 135 -2.56 31.96 17.84
CA ASP A 135 -1.17 32.35 17.97
C ASP A 135 -0.57 32.06 19.36
N GLY A 136 0.72 31.74 19.41
CA GLY A 136 1.46 31.55 20.66
C GLY A 136 1.03 30.32 21.49
N ASN A 137 0.44 29.30 20.86
CA ASN A 137 0.05 28.03 21.50
C ASN A 137 1.02 26.88 21.18
N ASN A 138 0.90 25.76 21.91
CA ASN A 138 1.72 24.56 21.70
C ASN A 138 0.94 23.47 20.98
N ILE A 139 0.55 23.73 19.73
CA ILE A 139 -0.36 22.85 18.99
C ILE A 139 0.33 21.66 18.31
N ALA A 140 1.68 21.60 18.32
CA ALA A 140 2.47 20.55 17.68
C ALA A 140 2.16 20.34 16.19
N GLN A 141 2.82 19.36 15.57
CA GLN A 141 2.58 19.00 14.16
C GLN A 141 1.14 18.48 13.95
N ALA A 142 0.67 17.60 14.84
CA ALA A 142 -0.65 16.96 14.73
C ALA A 142 -1.81 17.97 14.84
N GLY A 143 -1.73 18.94 15.75
CA GLY A 143 -2.75 19.97 15.90
C GLY A 143 -2.77 20.95 14.73
N ALA A 144 -1.59 21.39 14.26
CA ALA A 144 -1.50 22.25 13.07
C ALA A 144 -2.07 21.58 11.82
N ARG A 145 -1.81 20.29 11.63
CA ARG A 145 -2.37 19.49 10.53
C ARG A 145 -3.88 19.37 10.62
N SER A 146 -4.40 19.10 11.83
CA SER A 146 -5.85 18.99 12.06
C SER A 146 -6.59 20.30 11.77
N LEU A 147 -6.02 21.45 12.17
CA LEU A 147 -6.59 22.76 11.88
C LEU A 147 -6.56 23.10 10.39
N PHE A 148 -5.46 22.79 9.69
CA PHE A 148 -5.35 23.01 8.26
C PHE A 148 -6.35 22.14 7.46
N LYS A 149 -6.45 20.85 7.80
CA LYS A 149 -7.46 19.95 7.21
C LYS A 149 -8.88 20.49 7.42
N ALA A 150 -9.19 20.95 8.64
CA ALA A 150 -10.48 21.56 8.94
C ALA A 150 -10.74 22.85 8.13
N LYS A 151 -9.71 23.67 7.90
CA LYS A 151 -9.80 24.87 7.04
C LYS A 151 -10.16 24.50 5.61
N VAL A 152 -9.46 23.52 5.02
CA VAL A 152 -9.71 23.02 3.67
C VAL A 152 -11.14 22.48 3.54
N GLU A 153 -11.56 21.60 4.46
CA GLU A 153 -12.90 20.99 4.45
C GLU A 153 -14.02 22.03 4.68
N CYS A 154 -13.79 23.01 5.53
CA CYS A 154 -14.74 24.10 5.76
C CYS A 154 -14.88 24.96 4.50
N ASN A 155 -13.76 25.33 3.87
CA ASN A 155 -13.76 26.19 2.68
C ASN A 155 -14.33 25.48 1.45
N SER A 156 -14.14 24.17 1.29
CA SER A 156 -14.72 23.41 0.18
C SER A 156 -16.26 23.31 0.27
N ARG A 157 -16.82 23.41 1.47
CA ARG A 157 -18.27 23.37 1.72
C ARG A 157 -18.94 24.75 1.67
N ARG A 158 -18.18 25.84 1.64
CA ARG A 158 -18.74 27.20 1.59
C ARG A 158 -19.30 27.51 0.22
N GLU A 159 -20.42 28.23 0.20
CA GLU A 159 -20.98 28.78 -1.03
C GLU A 159 -20.01 29.78 -1.67
N THR A 160 -19.93 29.75 -3.00
CA THR A 160 -19.16 30.71 -3.80
C THR A 160 -19.54 32.16 -3.44
N GLY A 161 -18.56 32.96 -3.01
CA GLY A 161 -18.74 34.37 -2.66
C GLY A 161 -18.71 34.71 -1.17
N LYS A 162 -18.67 33.70 -0.28
CA LYS A 162 -18.40 33.91 1.16
C LYS A 162 -16.89 33.98 1.43
N GLU A 163 -16.49 34.72 2.45
CA GLU A 163 -15.08 34.79 2.85
C GLU A 163 -14.58 33.41 3.29
N ALA A 164 -13.41 33.04 2.78
CA ALA A 164 -12.72 31.82 3.18
C ALA A 164 -12.27 31.93 4.64
N LEU A 165 -12.41 30.84 5.40
CA LEU A 165 -11.86 30.72 6.74
C LEU A 165 -10.35 30.90 6.68
N LYS A 166 -9.84 31.82 7.49
CA LYS A 166 -8.42 32.07 7.73
C LYS A 166 -8.05 31.63 9.14
N ILE A 167 -6.93 30.92 9.26
CA ILE A 167 -6.39 30.48 10.55
C ILE A 167 -5.01 31.10 10.74
N SER A 168 -4.85 31.93 11.77
CA SER A 168 -3.56 32.44 12.20
C SER A 168 -2.97 31.52 13.26
N SER A 169 -1.71 31.13 13.08
CA SER A 169 -0.98 30.22 13.97
C SER A 169 0.46 30.69 14.20
N ASN A 170 0.65 32.01 14.30
CA ASN A 170 1.96 32.64 14.43
C ASN A 170 2.53 32.40 15.83
N GLU A 171 3.86 32.29 15.92
CA GLU A 171 4.57 31.99 17.18
C GLU A 171 4.11 30.69 17.88
N CYS A 172 3.44 29.80 17.15
CA CYS A 172 3.03 28.50 17.68
C CYS A 172 4.22 27.55 17.72
N ASN A 173 4.30 26.72 18.75
CA ASN A 173 5.26 25.63 18.78
C ASN A 173 4.72 24.42 17.98
N ILE A 174 4.97 24.44 16.67
CA ILE A 174 4.52 23.40 15.73
C ILE A 174 5.58 22.30 15.55
N GLU A 175 6.86 22.61 15.71
CA GLU A 175 7.97 21.69 15.45
C GLU A 175 7.99 20.46 16.38
N THR A 176 7.38 20.57 17.56
CA THR A 176 7.31 19.46 18.49
C THR A 176 6.35 18.38 18.00
N ARG A 177 6.80 17.12 18.07
CA ARG A 177 5.92 15.95 18.06
C ARG A 177 5.51 15.69 19.51
N GLU A 178 4.53 16.44 20.03
CA GLU A 178 3.98 16.12 21.35
C GLU A 178 3.47 14.67 21.37
N ALA A 179 3.81 13.94 22.43
CA ALA A 179 3.43 12.55 22.68
C ALA A 179 1.94 12.42 23.05
N SER A 180 1.05 12.91 22.18
CA SER A 180 -0.40 12.74 22.31
C SER A 180 -0.85 11.28 22.12
N GLY A 181 0.09 10.33 21.96
CA GLY A 181 -0.18 8.90 21.82
C GLY A 181 -0.72 8.49 20.45
N PHE A 182 -1.35 9.41 19.71
CA PHE A 182 -1.94 9.16 18.40
C PHE A 182 -1.28 10.01 17.30
N ASP A 183 -0.77 9.34 16.27
CA ASP A 183 -0.31 9.96 15.03
C ASP A 183 -1.28 9.56 13.90
N PRO A 184 -2.09 10.49 13.37
CA PRO A 184 -3.02 10.20 12.27
C PRO A 184 -2.33 9.69 10.99
N SER A 185 -1.03 9.94 10.84
CA SER A 185 -0.24 9.45 9.70
C SER A 185 0.38 8.08 9.93
N GLU A 186 0.41 7.61 11.17
CA GLU A 186 0.82 6.25 11.56
C GLU A 186 -0.17 5.60 12.55
N PRO A 187 -1.47 5.48 12.22
CA PRO A 187 -2.52 5.02 13.13
C PRO A 187 -2.47 3.53 13.50
N GLY A 188 -1.51 2.75 12.99
CA GLY A 188 -1.44 1.30 13.25
C GLY A 188 -0.90 0.98 14.65
N GLY A 189 -1.57 0.07 15.36
CA GLY A 189 -1.07 -0.43 16.64
C GLY A 189 -2.13 -0.87 17.65
N LEU A 190 -1.66 -1.14 18.87
CA LEU A 190 -2.49 -1.46 20.02
C LEU A 190 -2.94 -0.16 20.71
N TYR A 191 -4.24 -0.04 20.97
CA TYR A 191 -4.85 1.10 21.63
C TYR A 191 -5.47 0.69 22.97
N THR A 192 -5.36 1.58 23.95
CA THR A 192 -6.10 1.53 25.22
C THR A 192 -6.55 2.94 25.52
N LEU A 193 -7.84 3.20 25.36
CA LEU A 193 -8.45 4.52 25.36
C LEU A 193 -9.46 4.64 26.51
N ASP A 194 -9.39 5.70 27.30
CA ASP A 194 -10.39 6.01 28.34
C ASP A 194 -11.49 6.88 27.75
N MET A 195 -12.67 6.28 27.58
CA MET A 195 -13.80 6.89 26.91
C MET A 195 -14.38 8.09 27.64
N ARG A 196 -13.98 8.36 28.90
CA ARG A 196 -14.33 9.60 29.61
C ARG A 196 -13.62 10.81 29.02
N HIS A 197 -12.47 10.63 28.37
CA HIS A 197 -11.69 11.72 27.77
C HIS A 197 -12.15 12.00 26.34
N ALA A 198 -12.48 13.26 26.05
CA ALA A 198 -12.92 13.69 24.73
C ALA A 198 -11.89 13.42 23.63
N TYR A 199 -10.61 13.53 23.96
CA TYR A 199 -9.55 13.27 22.99
C TYR A 199 -9.45 11.79 22.61
N ASP A 200 -9.61 10.88 23.58
CA ASP A 200 -9.61 9.43 23.34
C ASP A 200 -10.81 9.02 22.48
N ARG A 201 -11.99 9.59 22.73
CA ARG A 201 -13.16 9.45 21.84
C ARG A 201 -12.88 9.97 20.43
N HIS A 202 -12.13 11.07 20.32
CA HIS A 202 -11.73 11.64 19.03
C HIS A 202 -10.72 10.75 18.28
N ILE A 203 -9.77 10.13 18.98
CA ILE A 203 -8.87 9.12 18.37
C ILE A 203 -9.69 8.00 17.74
N LEU A 204 -10.65 7.44 18.48
CA LEU A 204 -11.52 6.40 17.96
C LEU A 204 -12.33 6.87 16.74
N LEU A 205 -12.88 8.09 16.76
CA LEU A 205 -13.57 8.69 15.62
C LEU A 205 -12.67 8.80 14.37
N GLU A 206 -11.42 9.23 14.52
CA GLU A 206 -10.50 9.31 13.39
C GLU A 206 -10.11 7.92 12.85
N LEU A 207 -9.92 6.94 13.73
CA LEU A 207 -9.70 5.55 13.32
C LEU A 207 -10.91 4.98 12.56
N MET A 208 -12.13 5.23 13.03
CA MET A 208 -13.36 4.83 12.34
C MET A 208 -13.50 5.51 10.97
N ARG A 209 -13.14 6.79 10.85
CA ARG A 209 -13.07 7.49 9.56
C ARG A 209 -12.07 6.86 8.60
N LEU A 210 -10.93 6.39 9.10
CA LEU A 210 -9.96 5.68 8.26
C LEU A 210 -10.53 4.36 7.75
N VAL A 211 -11.28 3.62 8.58
CA VAL A 211 -11.99 2.40 8.15
C VAL A 211 -13.04 2.72 7.08
N ALA A 212 -13.86 3.76 7.29
CA ALA A 212 -14.89 4.17 6.33
C ALA A 212 -14.31 4.54 4.96
N ASN A 213 -13.07 5.06 4.92
CA ASN A 213 -12.34 5.39 3.69
C ASN A 213 -11.45 4.25 3.17
N GLU A 214 -11.60 3.03 3.68
CA GLU A 214 -10.79 1.86 3.31
C GLU A 214 -9.27 2.03 3.54
N LYS A 215 -8.86 2.91 4.47
CA LYS A 215 -7.46 3.20 4.85
C LYS A 215 -6.97 2.46 6.10
N GLY A 216 -7.82 1.66 6.73
CA GLY A 216 -7.48 0.85 7.90
C GLY A 216 -8.58 -0.14 8.29
N MET A 217 -8.30 -0.96 9.30
CA MET A 217 -9.24 -1.96 9.83
C MET A 217 -8.99 -2.24 11.30
N PHE A 218 -10.04 -2.55 12.06
CA PHE A 218 -9.90 -3.11 13.39
C PHE A 218 -9.49 -4.59 13.29
N VAL A 219 -8.48 -4.98 14.05
CA VAL A 219 -7.89 -6.32 14.00
C VAL A 219 -8.21 -7.06 15.29
N GLY A 220 -8.83 -8.24 15.15
CA GLY A 220 -9.29 -9.03 16.29
C GLY A 220 -10.50 -8.42 16.99
N ASN A 221 -10.88 -8.99 18.14
CA ASN A 221 -12.03 -8.51 18.90
C ASN A 221 -11.61 -7.33 19.81
N ALA A 222 -12.42 -6.28 19.83
CA ALA A 222 -12.30 -5.20 20.80
C ALA A 222 -12.88 -5.61 22.16
N GLU A 223 -12.34 -5.06 23.23
CA GLU A 223 -12.78 -5.32 24.59
C GLU A 223 -12.94 -4.00 25.37
N ILE A 224 -13.89 -3.95 26.31
CA ILE A 224 -14.16 -2.78 27.15
C ILE A 224 -14.23 -3.16 28.62
N ASP A 225 -13.57 -2.38 29.47
CA ASP A 225 -13.74 -2.41 30.94
C ASP A 225 -14.58 -1.21 31.38
N GLU A 226 -15.89 -1.42 31.55
CA GLU A 226 -16.82 -0.40 32.03
C GLU A 226 -16.75 -0.20 33.55
N ARG A 227 -16.16 -1.15 34.29
CA ARG A 227 -16.11 -1.17 35.76
C ARG A 227 -14.83 -0.55 36.32
N TYR A 228 -13.81 -0.37 35.48
CA TYR A 228 -12.49 0.14 35.85
C TYR A 228 -11.78 -0.75 36.88
N ASP A 229 -12.07 -2.05 36.86
CA ASP A 229 -11.49 -3.07 37.75
C ASP A 229 -10.57 -4.05 37.02
N GLY A 230 -10.33 -3.84 35.72
CA GLY A 230 -9.58 -4.71 34.84
C GLY A 230 -10.42 -5.86 34.25
N SER A 231 -11.73 -5.90 34.48
CA SER A 231 -12.62 -6.92 33.91
C SER A 231 -13.10 -6.54 32.50
N PHE A 232 -12.27 -6.85 31.51
CA PHE A 232 -12.58 -6.64 30.10
C PHE A 232 -13.67 -7.60 29.60
N GLN A 233 -14.64 -7.03 28.88
CA GLN A 233 -15.71 -7.77 28.21
C GLN A 233 -15.68 -7.49 26.70
N PRO A 234 -16.12 -8.43 25.85
CA PRO A 234 -16.14 -8.21 24.40
C PRO A 234 -17.01 -6.99 24.02
N TYR A 235 -16.42 -6.05 23.30
CA TYR A 235 -17.10 -4.86 22.80
C TYR A 235 -17.56 -5.07 21.36
N ARG A 236 -18.88 -5.03 21.12
CA ARG A 236 -19.47 -5.28 19.80
C ARG A 236 -19.65 -4.04 18.93
N GLY A 237 -19.41 -2.84 19.45
CA GLY A 237 -19.56 -1.60 18.69
C GLY A 237 -18.50 -1.40 17.60
N LEU A 238 -17.45 -2.23 17.59
CA LEU A 238 -16.43 -2.30 16.53
C LEU A 238 -16.54 -3.65 15.82
N VAL A 239 -17.47 -3.78 14.87
CA VAL A 239 -17.64 -5.02 14.10
C VAL A 239 -16.60 -5.07 12.98
N VAL A 240 -15.71 -6.07 13.04
CA VAL A 240 -14.62 -6.31 12.07
C VAL A 240 -15.13 -6.73 10.68
N GLU A 241 -16.36 -7.25 10.59
CA GLU A 241 -16.89 -7.92 9.39
C GLU A 241 -17.93 -7.12 8.58
N SER A 242 -18.40 -5.95 9.04
CA SER A 242 -19.47 -5.21 8.35
C SER A 242 -19.00 -3.87 7.80
N LYS A 243 -19.13 -3.68 6.47
CA LYS A 243 -19.08 -2.37 5.79
C LYS A 243 -20.28 -1.45 6.14
N VAL A 244 -21.01 -1.76 7.21
CA VAL A 244 -22.27 -1.10 7.56
C VAL A 244 -21.98 -0.07 8.64
N GLU A 245 -22.00 1.21 8.27
CA GLU A 245 -21.82 2.36 9.16
C GLU A 245 -22.90 2.44 10.27
N ASP A 246 -24.06 1.80 10.07
CA ASP A 246 -25.27 1.99 10.90
C ASP A 246 -25.23 1.35 12.31
N ASP A 247 -24.30 0.43 12.59
CA ASP A 247 -24.21 -0.26 13.90
C ASP A 247 -23.06 0.24 14.79
N TRP A 248 -22.31 1.25 14.36
CA TRP A 248 -21.19 1.79 15.14
C TRP A 248 -21.68 2.77 16.22
N TRP A 249 -21.28 2.54 17.47
CA TRP A 249 -21.43 3.53 18.54
C TRP A 249 -20.13 3.73 19.30
N ILE A 250 -19.95 4.94 19.84
CA ILE A 250 -18.80 5.30 20.66
C ILE A 250 -19.27 5.32 22.12
N PRO A 251 -18.63 4.59 23.02
CA PRO A 251 -18.97 4.62 24.43
C PRO A 251 -18.59 5.99 25.04
N GLU A 252 -19.39 6.48 25.99
CA GLU A 252 -19.06 7.69 26.76
C GLU A 252 -18.23 7.38 28.04
N THR A 253 -18.16 6.11 28.42
CA THR A 253 -17.45 5.62 29.62
C THR A 253 -16.81 4.26 29.36
N GLY A 254 -15.92 3.82 30.25
CA GLY A 254 -15.13 2.59 30.13
C GLY A 254 -13.73 2.78 29.54
N ILE A 255 -12.86 1.79 29.75
CA ILE A 255 -11.54 1.68 29.11
C ILE A 255 -11.69 0.71 27.92
N LEU A 256 -11.53 1.22 26.71
CA LEU A 256 -11.67 0.47 25.46
C LEU A 256 -10.28 0.04 24.96
N SER A 257 -10.09 -1.25 24.70
CA SER A 257 -8.85 -1.83 24.16
C SER A 257 -9.10 -2.56 22.83
N PHE A 258 -8.26 -2.30 21.84
CA PHE A 258 -8.34 -2.92 20.52
C PHE A 258 -7.03 -2.77 19.74
N THR A 259 -6.87 -3.56 18.68
CA THR A 259 -5.77 -3.40 17.72
C THR A 259 -6.30 -2.78 16.43
N PHE A 260 -5.55 -1.82 15.87
CA PHE A 260 -5.84 -1.20 14.59
C PHE A 260 -4.75 -1.53 13.57
N GLY A 261 -5.14 -2.04 12.42
CA GLY A 261 -4.27 -2.28 11.27
C GLY A 261 -4.37 -1.13 10.27
N HIS A 262 -3.23 -0.58 9.86
CA HIS A 262 -3.21 0.47 8.85
C HIS A 262 -3.02 -0.14 7.46
N CYS A 263 -4.03 -0.01 6.61
CA CYS A 263 -3.95 -0.32 5.18
C CYS A 263 -3.27 0.86 4.48
N ARG A 264 -1.97 1.04 4.66
CA ARG A 264 -1.21 2.04 3.89
C ARG A 264 -1.26 1.63 2.42
N ILE A 265 -2.01 2.34 1.59
CA ILE A 265 -2.10 2.07 0.16
C ILE A 265 -1.17 3.06 -0.54
N ALA A 266 -0.43 2.57 -1.55
CA ALA A 266 0.41 3.44 -2.37
C ALA A 266 -0.44 4.55 -2.98
N ALA A 267 -0.01 5.81 -2.82
CA ALA A 267 -0.66 6.94 -3.45
C ALA A 267 -0.85 6.68 -4.96
N SER A 268 -2.10 6.68 -5.41
CA SER A 268 -2.42 6.71 -6.84
C SER A 268 -2.00 8.06 -7.43
N GLN A 269 -1.92 8.17 -8.76
CA GLN A 269 -1.71 9.48 -9.40
C GLN A 269 -2.81 10.48 -9.05
N ASP A 270 -3.98 10.01 -8.63
CA ASP A 270 -5.12 10.82 -8.22
C ASP A 270 -5.12 11.16 -6.72
N ASP A 271 -4.31 10.48 -5.88
CA ASP A 271 -4.31 10.61 -4.41
C ASP A 271 -3.26 11.59 -3.84
N SER A 272 -2.44 12.21 -4.68
CA SER A 272 -1.54 13.28 -4.21
C SER A 272 -2.35 14.53 -3.87
N LEU A 273 -1.84 15.38 -2.95
CA LEU A 273 -2.47 16.62 -2.46
C LEU A 273 -3.58 17.14 -3.40
N GLY A 274 -4.80 16.67 -3.13
CA GLY A 274 -6.01 16.90 -3.90
C GLY A 274 -5.99 16.44 -5.36
N ALA A 275 -6.79 15.40 -5.63
CA ALA A 275 -7.67 15.34 -6.81
C ALA A 275 -8.51 16.65 -7.01
N THR A 276 -8.41 17.63 -6.12
CA THR A 276 -8.79 19.01 -6.35
C THR A 276 -7.57 19.94 -6.18
N GLY A 277 -7.25 20.75 -7.20
CA GLY A 277 -6.25 21.83 -7.07
C GLY A 277 -6.58 22.89 -6.00
N LEU A 278 -7.68 22.74 -5.25
CA LEU A 278 -8.07 23.58 -4.12
C LEU A 278 -7.20 23.32 -2.88
N GLU A 279 -6.85 22.06 -2.61
CA GLU A 279 -6.01 21.68 -1.45
C GLU A 279 -4.60 22.23 -1.59
N TRP A 280 -3.99 22.03 -2.77
CA TRP A 280 -2.70 22.60 -3.09
C TRP A 280 -2.70 24.12 -3.03
N ARG A 281 -3.71 24.79 -3.59
CA ARG A 281 -3.82 26.26 -3.53
C ARG A 281 -3.92 26.76 -2.09
N ALA A 282 -4.77 26.15 -1.27
CA ALA A 282 -4.91 26.53 0.13
C ALA A 282 -3.60 26.33 0.91
N LEU A 283 -2.89 25.24 0.63
CA LEU A 283 -1.57 24.97 1.22
C LEU A 283 -0.56 26.01 0.76
N LYS A 284 -0.49 26.28 -0.55
CA LYS A 284 0.42 27.26 -1.15
C LYS A 284 0.18 28.66 -0.57
N ASP A 285 -1.06 29.10 -0.46
CA ASP A 285 -1.41 30.41 0.09
C ASP A 285 -0.96 30.55 1.56
N ASP A 286 -1.13 29.49 2.36
CA ASP A 286 -0.69 29.47 3.75
C ASP A 286 0.84 29.38 3.88
N LEU A 287 1.50 28.62 3.02
CA LEU A 287 2.95 28.48 3.02
C LEU A 287 3.65 29.72 2.44
N LEU A 288 2.99 30.51 1.59
CA LEU A 288 3.60 31.69 0.97
C LEU A 288 3.09 33.00 1.56
N ASP A 289 2.58 32.98 2.79
CA ASP A 289 2.18 34.18 3.51
C ASP A 289 3.43 35.04 3.85
N PRO A 290 3.57 36.25 3.30
CA PRO A 290 4.75 37.11 3.51
C PRO A 290 4.89 37.60 4.95
N ASP A 291 3.81 37.57 5.74
CA ASP A 291 3.82 38.03 7.12
C ASP A 291 4.27 36.93 8.11
N LYS A 292 4.47 35.68 7.65
CA LYS A 292 4.94 34.58 8.49
C LYS A 292 6.45 34.63 8.73
N SER A 293 6.85 34.30 9.95
CA SER A 293 8.26 34.11 10.28
C SER A 293 8.82 32.84 9.63
N SER A 294 10.14 32.80 9.35
CA SER A 294 10.79 31.61 8.81
C SER A 294 10.60 30.37 9.70
N LYS A 295 10.48 30.56 11.02
CA LYS A 295 10.23 29.48 11.98
C LYS A 295 8.82 28.91 11.84
N ASP A 296 7.81 29.79 11.81
CA ASP A 296 6.41 29.36 11.65
C ASP A 296 6.21 28.66 10.30
N TRP A 297 6.86 29.17 9.26
CA TRP A 297 6.89 28.57 7.93
C TRP A 297 7.45 27.13 7.94
N LEU A 298 8.62 26.93 8.56
CA LEU A 298 9.25 25.60 8.67
C LEU A 298 8.33 24.63 9.43
N GLY A 299 7.74 25.08 10.55
CA GLY A 299 6.79 24.29 11.31
C GLY A 299 5.58 23.85 10.47
N MET A 300 5.04 24.74 9.63
CA MET A 300 3.91 24.41 8.75
C MET A 300 4.27 23.39 7.68
N ILE A 301 5.42 23.52 7.01
CA ILE A 301 5.87 22.51 6.04
C ILE A 301 6.06 21.15 6.71
N GLN A 302 6.69 21.12 7.87
CA GLN A 302 6.88 19.88 8.63
C GLN A 302 5.57 19.26 9.10
N ALA A 303 4.53 20.05 9.35
CA ALA A 303 3.23 19.55 9.75
C ALA A 303 2.40 19.06 8.56
N GLN A 304 2.32 19.85 7.48
CA GLN A 304 1.44 19.56 6.33
C GLN A 304 2.04 18.55 5.36
N ILE A 305 3.36 18.61 5.12
CA ILE A 305 4.09 17.68 4.25
C ILE A 305 4.71 16.58 5.13
N SER A 306 3.86 15.86 5.86
CA SER A 306 4.29 14.79 6.78
C SER A 306 3.54 13.49 6.53
N GLY A 307 4.20 12.38 6.90
CA GLY A 307 3.58 11.06 6.94
C GLY A 307 3.06 10.60 5.58
N ASP A 308 1.74 10.70 5.39
CA ASP A 308 0.90 10.25 4.28
C ASP A 308 0.61 11.32 3.20
N THR A 309 1.16 12.53 3.31
CA THR A 309 0.99 13.57 2.28
C THR A 309 1.97 13.37 1.11
N PHE A 310 1.46 13.08 -0.08
CA PHE A 310 2.26 12.96 -1.32
C PHE A 310 2.14 14.21 -2.20
N LEU A 311 3.21 14.51 -2.92
CA LEU A 311 3.32 15.68 -3.79
C LEU A 311 3.72 15.26 -5.21
N HIS A 312 3.16 15.95 -6.20
CA HIS A 312 3.72 15.94 -7.53
C HIS A 312 5.03 16.74 -7.57
N PHE A 313 5.93 16.35 -8.47
CA PHE A 313 7.18 17.09 -8.71
C PHE A 313 6.91 18.57 -9.00
N GLU A 314 5.90 18.88 -9.79
CA GLU A 314 5.51 20.23 -10.20
C GLU A 314 5.17 21.12 -8.99
N HIS A 315 4.47 20.56 -8.00
CA HIS A 315 4.12 21.26 -6.75
C HIS A 315 5.37 21.52 -5.90
N ALA A 316 6.27 20.54 -5.79
CA ALA A 316 7.53 20.71 -5.04
C ALA A 316 8.46 21.74 -5.71
N ALA A 317 8.56 21.71 -7.04
CA ALA A 317 9.32 22.66 -7.84
C ALA A 317 8.76 24.09 -7.70
N GLU A 318 7.43 24.24 -7.79
CA GLU A 318 6.76 25.53 -7.61
C GLU A 318 7.01 26.15 -6.23
N LEU A 319 7.07 25.35 -5.15
CA LEU A 319 7.45 25.85 -3.83
C LEU A 319 8.90 26.35 -3.80
N LEU A 320 9.84 25.59 -4.37
CA LEU A 320 11.25 25.98 -4.42
C LEU A 320 11.46 27.30 -5.17
N GLU A 321 10.80 27.46 -6.32
CA GLU A 321 10.83 28.69 -7.13
C GLU A 321 10.14 29.85 -6.41
N SER A 322 9.01 29.59 -5.76
CA SER A 322 8.28 30.62 -5.00
C SER A 322 9.13 31.17 -3.86
N ILE A 323 9.83 30.31 -3.11
CA ILE A 323 10.74 30.73 -2.03
C ILE A 323 11.85 31.65 -2.55
N GLU A 324 12.35 31.43 -3.77
CA GLU A 324 13.33 32.34 -4.40
C GLU A 324 12.70 33.70 -4.71
N SER A 325 11.46 33.72 -5.22
CA SER A 325 10.76 34.95 -5.59
C SER A 325 10.36 35.82 -4.40
N PHE A 326 10.00 35.21 -3.25
CA PHE A 326 9.60 35.90 -2.03
C PHE A 326 10.77 36.54 -1.28
N GLY A 327 12.02 36.21 -1.65
CA GLY A 327 13.24 36.67 -1.02
C GLY A 327 13.39 38.19 -1.05
N ASN A 328 12.68 38.87 -0.14
CA ASN A 328 12.84 40.30 0.13
C ASN A 328 14.12 40.49 0.98
N VAL A 329 15.27 40.24 0.35
CA VAL A 329 16.68 40.70 0.59
C VAL A 329 17.21 40.81 2.04
N LYS A 330 16.52 40.37 3.09
CA LYS A 330 16.99 40.59 4.47
C LYS A 330 17.84 39.46 5.05
N ASP A 331 17.72 38.21 4.57
CA ASP A 331 18.63 37.12 4.98
C ASP A 331 18.69 35.95 3.97
N ARG A 332 19.78 35.83 3.21
CA ARG A 332 20.00 34.72 2.25
C ARG A 332 20.17 33.35 2.95
N SER A 333 20.56 33.33 4.22
CA SER A 333 20.74 32.07 4.96
C SER A 333 19.39 31.42 5.31
N SER A 334 18.35 32.24 5.50
CA SER A 334 16.97 31.77 5.69
C SER A 334 16.43 31.08 4.43
N VAL A 335 16.70 31.62 3.25
CA VAL A 335 16.21 31.05 1.96
C VAL A 335 16.76 29.66 1.70
N ALA A 336 18.09 29.47 1.84
CA ALA A 336 18.71 28.16 1.65
C ALA A 336 18.20 27.12 2.67
N SER A 337 18.03 27.54 3.93
CA SER A 337 17.50 26.67 4.98
C SER A 337 16.06 26.22 4.70
N MET A 338 15.23 27.12 4.17
CA MET A 338 13.85 26.82 3.77
C MET A 338 13.80 25.83 2.60
N ARG A 339 14.60 26.04 1.56
CA ARG A 339 14.68 25.14 0.39
C ARG A 339 15.16 23.74 0.78
N ILE A 340 16.20 23.66 1.61
CA ILE A 340 16.69 22.40 2.17
C ILE A 340 15.53 21.68 2.88
N GLU A 341 14.75 22.37 3.71
CA GLU A 341 13.66 21.73 4.43
C GLU A 341 12.55 21.20 3.50
N VAL A 342 12.16 21.94 2.45
CA VAL A 342 11.20 21.43 1.44
C VAL A 342 11.68 20.10 0.87
N VAL A 343 12.93 20.04 0.40
CA VAL A 343 13.47 18.83 -0.21
C VAL A 343 13.52 17.68 0.81
N LYS A 344 13.89 17.94 2.06
CA LYS A 344 13.87 16.90 3.12
C LYS A 344 12.50 16.29 3.35
N GLN A 345 11.43 17.08 3.23
CA GLN A 345 10.07 16.58 3.43
C GLN A 345 9.52 15.87 2.18
N CYS A 346 9.84 16.38 0.99
CA CYS A 346 9.25 15.94 -0.27
C CYS A 346 9.99 14.78 -0.96
N TYR A 347 11.32 14.65 -0.78
CA TYR A 347 12.16 13.79 -1.64
C TYR A 347 11.64 12.33 -1.75
N ASN A 348 11.36 11.67 -0.62
CA ASN A 348 10.80 10.30 -0.63
C ASN A 348 9.26 10.24 -0.68
N ARG A 349 8.61 11.38 -0.92
CA ARG A 349 7.14 11.53 -0.98
C ARG A 349 6.65 12.04 -2.35
N LEU A 350 7.52 12.06 -3.35
CA LEU A 350 7.10 12.38 -4.71
C LEU A 350 6.29 11.22 -5.31
N VAL A 351 5.19 11.56 -5.97
CA VAL A 351 4.39 10.59 -6.74
C VAL A 351 5.17 10.05 -7.93
N GLN A 352 6.07 10.87 -8.50
CA GLN A 352 7.00 10.54 -9.57
C GLN A 352 8.42 10.35 -8.99
N PRO A 353 8.81 9.14 -8.55
CA PRO A 353 10.07 8.93 -7.82
C PRO A 353 11.30 9.08 -8.71
N ASP A 354 11.12 8.90 -10.01
CA ASP A 354 12.12 9.17 -11.05
C ASP A 354 12.48 10.66 -11.13
N LYS A 355 11.67 11.55 -10.55
CA LYS A 355 11.91 13.00 -10.46
C LYS A 355 12.64 13.44 -9.19
N ASN A 356 13.02 12.51 -8.32
CA ASN A 356 13.76 12.81 -7.09
C ASN A 356 15.11 13.49 -7.38
N GLU A 357 15.86 13.02 -8.38
CA GLU A 357 17.13 13.64 -8.78
C GLU A 357 16.92 15.00 -9.46
N ASP A 358 15.84 15.17 -10.23
CA ASP A 358 15.47 16.47 -10.81
C ASP A 358 15.27 17.52 -9.71
N LEU A 359 14.66 17.14 -8.58
CA LEU A 359 14.50 18.01 -7.41
C LEU A 359 15.86 18.40 -6.78
N LEU A 360 16.83 17.47 -6.72
CA LEU A 360 18.19 17.78 -6.24
C LEU A 360 18.95 18.70 -7.21
N ASN A 361 18.69 18.59 -8.51
CA ASN A 361 19.31 19.44 -9.52
C ASN A 361 18.80 20.89 -9.49
N MET A 362 17.65 21.14 -8.85
CA MET A 362 17.18 22.51 -8.56
C MET A 362 17.96 23.19 -7.42
N LEU A 363 18.71 22.43 -6.60
CA LEU A 363 19.47 22.98 -5.49
C LEU A 363 20.88 23.43 -5.90
N SER A 364 21.44 24.38 -5.16
CA SER A 364 22.85 24.73 -5.25
C SER A 364 23.74 23.58 -4.75
N HIS A 365 25.01 23.57 -5.16
CA HIS A 365 25.96 22.54 -4.76
C HIS A 365 26.09 22.39 -3.23
N ALA A 366 26.06 23.50 -2.48
CA ALA A 366 26.15 23.48 -1.03
C ALA A 366 24.90 22.88 -0.36
N GLU A 367 23.70 23.24 -0.83
CA GLU A 367 22.44 22.68 -0.34
C GLU A 367 22.36 21.18 -0.64
N ARG A 368 22.77 20.77 -1.84
CA ARG A 368 22.80 19.36 -2.26
C ARG A 368 23.66 18.51 -1.34
N ILE A 369 24.87 18.94 -0.97
CA ILE A 369 25.73 18.20 -0.03
C ILE A 369 25.02 17.95 1.32
N VAL A 370 24.29 18.96 1.82
CA VAL A 370 23.55 18.84 3.09
C VAL A 370 22.42 17.82 2.99
N ILE A 371 21.65 17.85 1.90
CA ILE A 371 20.56 16.91 1.64
C ILE A 371 21.08 15.49 1.46
N GLU A 372 22.12 15.31 0.65
CA GLU A 372 22.70 13.99 0.38
C GLU A 372 23.24 13.33 1.66
N LYS A 373 23.84 14.12 2.55
CA LYS A 373 24.25 13.65 3.88
C LYS A 373 23.06 13.29 4.77
N TYR A 374 21.97 14.04 4.70
CA TYR A 374 20.75 13.80 5.48
C TYR A 374 20.01 12.54 5.02
N LEU A 375 19.85 12.33 3.71
CA LEU A 375 19.16 11.17 3.14
C LEU A 375 19.86 9.86 3.50
N GLY A 376 21.19 9.86 3.55
CA GLY A 376 21.95 8.63 3.70
C GLY A 376 21.88 7.75 2.45
N SER A 377 22.61 6.63 2.44
CA SER A 377 22.72 5.76 1.26
C SER A 377 21.40 5.08 0.91
N VAL A 378 20.70 4.52 1.90
CA VAL A 378 19.47 3.74 1.68
C VAL A 378 18.36 4.62 1.12
N ALA A 379 18.13 5.80 1.71
CA ALA A 379 17.06 6.68 1.26
C ALA A 379 17.36 7.34 -0.09
N ARG A 380 18.63 7.65 -0.36
CA ARG A 380 19.05 8.24 -1.63
C ARG A 380 18.89 7.27 -2.81
N TYR A 381 19.29 6.02 -2.64
CA TYR A 381 19.28 5.02 -3.71
C TYR A 381 18.04 4.14 -3.70
N PHE A 382 17.01 4.52 -2.94
CA PHE A 382 15.75 3.82 -2.93
C PHE A 382 15.04 3.98 -4.28
N THR A 383 14.82 2.86 -4.95
CA THR A 383 14.20 2.79 -6.28
C THR A 383 12.75 2.37 -6.15
N GLN A 384 11.85 3.31 -5.90
CA GLN A 384 10.43 3.02 -5.66
C GLN A 384 9.75 2.27 -6.82
N ASN A 385 10.12 2.53 -8.07
CA ASN A 385 9.56 1.83 -9.23
C ASN A 385 10.23 0.47 -9.48
N ASN A 386 11.32 0.16 -8.76
CA ASN A 386 11.99 -1.13 -8.79
C ASN A 386 12.55 -1.48 -7.38
N PRO A 387 11.67 -1.75 -6.41
CA PRO A 387 12.02 -1.84 -4.99
C PRO A 387 12.58 -3.22 -4.60
N THR A 388 12.77 -4.13 -5.56
CA THR A 388 13.32 -5.46 -5.27
C THR A 388 14.79 -5.33 -4.88
N GLY A 389 15.15 -5.77 -3.68
CA GLY A 389 16.50 -5.56 -3.15
C GLY A 389 16.62 -5.78 -1.65
N GLN A 390 17.86 -5.66 -1.17
CA GLN A 390 18.19 -5.72 0.25
C GLN A 390 18.20 -4.33 0.87
N TYR A 391 17.59 -4.20 2.04
CA TYR A 391 17.47 -2.96 2.78
C TYR A 391 17.95 -3.15 4.22
N CYS A 392 18.69 -2.17 4.73
CA CYS A 392 19.08 -2.05 6.14
C CYS A 392 18.65 -0.67 6.61
N ILE A 393 17.48 -0.58 7.22
CA ILE A 393 16.76 0.66 7.47
C ILE A 393 16.86 1.02 8.96
N ASN A 394 17.37 2.21 9.26
CA ASN A 394 17.28 2.80 10.59
C ASN A 394 15.91 3.48 10.77
N LEU A 395 15.02 2.87 11.53
CA LEU A 395 13.66 3.38 11.79
C LEU A 395 13.63 4.72 12.54
N GLY A 396 14.75 5.12 13.17
CA GLY A 396 14.91 6.44 13.80
C GLY A 396 15.43 7.53 12.86
N SER A 397 15.93 7.17 11.69
CA SER A 397 16.28 8.10 10.63
C SER A 397 15.01 8.41 9.83
N LYS A 398 14.56 9.67 9.82
CA LYS A 398 13.33 10.05 9.11
C LYS A 398 13.34 9.65 7.62
N PRO A 399 14.40 9.93 6.83
CA PRO A 399 14.45 9.53 5.42
C PRO A 399 14.36 8.02 5.21
N GLU A 400 15.03 7.24 6.05
CA GLU A 400 15.03 5.78 5.93
C GLU A 400 13.72 5.17 6.45
N ARG A 401 13.10 5.78 7.48
CA ARG A 401 11.74 5.43 7.91
C ARG A 401 10.74 5.66 6.77
N ASP A 402 10.86 6.76 6.02
CA ASP A 402 10.02 7.02 4.86
C ASP A 402 10.17 5.91 3.79
N VAL A 403 11.39 5.39 3.58
CA VAL A 403 11.61 4.21 2.72
C VAL A 403 10.86 2.99 3.27
N PHE A 404 10.98 2.70 4.57
CA PHE A 404 10.26 1.57 5.18
C PHE A 404 8.75 1.69 4.99
N LEU A 405 8.18 2.86 5.25
CA LEU A 405 6.75 3.12 5.05
C LEU A 405 6.36 2.93 3.58
N ARG A 406 7.22 3.33 2.63
CA ARG A 406 6.98 3.11 1.20
C ARG A 406 7.03 1.63 0.82
N LEU A 407 7.92 0.83 1.42
CA LEU A 407 7.92 -0.62 1.23
C LEU A 407 6.63 -1.26 1.76
N VAL A 408 6.08 -0.77 2.89
CA VAL A 408 4.78 -1.21 3.41
C VAL A 408 3.64 -0.88 2.45
N GLU A 409 3.64 0.30 1.85
CA GLU A 409 2.66 0.70 0.84
C GLU A 409 2.72 -0.20 -0.41
N LEU A 410 3.93 -0.49 -0.89
CA LEU A 410 4.18 -1.38 -2.01
C LEU A 410 3.82 -2.84 -1.69
N TYR A 411 4.00 -3.27 -0.44
CA TYR A 411 3.54 -4.58 0.02
C TYR A 411 2.01 -4.68 -0.01
N ASN A 412 1.33 -3.66 0.53
CA ASN A 412 -0.12 -3.62 0.62
C ASN A 412 -0.77 -3.56 -0.76
N SER A 413 -0.20 -2.82 -1.71
CA SER A 413 -0.72 -2.74 -3.10
C SER A 413 -0.67 -4.09 -3.84
N GLN A 414 0.19 -5.01 -3.40
CA GLN A 414 0.34 -6.35 -3.98
C GLN A 414 -0.53 -7.41 -3.28
N GLN A 415 -1.15 -7.09 -2.13
CA GLN A 415 -1.99 -8.03 -1.40
C GLN A 415 -3.19 -8.56 -2.20
N PRO A 416 -3.91 -7.76 -3.01
CA PRO A 416 -4.98 -8.28 -3.85
C PRO A 416 -4.48 -9.40 -4.77
N PHE A 417 -3.31 -9.25 -5.40
CA PHE A 417 -2.70 -10.27 -6.25
C PHE A 417 -2.33 -11.54 -5.46
N ILE A 418 -1.70 -11.38 -4.29
CA ILE A 418 -1.28 -12.50 -3.43
C ILE A 418 -2.49 -13.27 -2.89
N ASN A 419 -3.50 -12.55 -2.38
CA ASN A 419 -4.72 -13.13 -1.84
C ASN A 419 -5.55 -13.85 -2.91
N ASN A 420 -5.65 -13.26 -4.11
CA ASN A 420 -6.33 -13.92 -5.23
C ASN A 420 -5.60 -15.19 -5.66
N SER A 421 -4.27 -15.17 -5.70
CA SER A 421 -3.45 -16.36 -5.96
C SER A 421 -3.72 -17.45 -4.92
N LYS A 422 -3.79 -17.10 -3.63
CA LYS A 422 -4.13 -18.02 -2.54
C LYS A 422 -5.53 -18.64 -2.71
N ILE A 423 -6.54 -17.82 -3.01
CA ILE A 423 -7.91 -18.30 -3.29
C ILE A 423 -7.87 -19.28 -4.46
N TRP A 424 -7.15 -18.96 -5.52
CA TRP A 424 -6.97 -19.83 -6.67
C TRP A 424 -6.39 -21.20 -6.26
N TYR A 425 -5.24 -21.23 -5.58
CA TYR A 425 -4.61 -22.49 -5.15
C TYR A 425 -5.49 -23.29 -4.19
N SER A 426 -6.30 -22.62 -3.35
CA SER A 426 -7.20 -23.27 -2.40
C SER A 426 -8.33 -24.08 -3.06
N THR A 427 -8.64 -23.82 -4.34
CA THR A 427 -9.67 -24.57 -5.09
C THR A 427 -9.16 -25.86 -5.70
N ARG A 428 -7.83 -26.08 -5.71
CA ARG A 428 -7.23 -27.30 -6.26
C ARG A 428 -7.32 -28.47 -5.27
N ALA A 429 -6.99 -29.68 -5.72
CA ALA A 429 -7.00 -30.87 -4.86
C ALA A 429 -6.14 -30.65 -3.61
N GLY A 430 -6.64 -30.97 -2.41
CA GLY A 430 -5.92 -30.69 -1.16
C GLY A 430 -6.34 -29.42 -0.42
N GLY A 431 -7.17 -28.59 -1.04
CA GLY A 431 -7.85 -27.49 -0.35
C GLY A 431 -6.94 -26.30 -0.02
N ALA A 432 -7.36 -25.53 1.00
CA ALA A 432 -6.69 -24.30 1.39
C ALA A 432 -5.25 -24.53 1.85
N ARG A 433 -4.32 -23.77 1.27
CA ARG A 433 -2.89 -23.82 1.59
C ARG A 433 -2.48 -22.68 2.52
N PRO A 434 -1.44 -22.86 3.35
CA PRO A 434 -0.86 -21.76 4.09
C PRO A 434 -0.38 -20.66 3.14
N GLN A 435 -0.60 -19.41 3.54
CA GLN A 435 -0.14 -18.25 2.80
C GLN A 435 1.37 -18.12 2.99
N LEU A 436 2.11 -18.20 1.89
CA LEU A 436 3.55 -17.95 1.89
C LEU A 436 3.79 -16.44 1.84
N GLU A 437 4.70 -15.94 2.67
CA GLU A 437 5.15 -14.56 2.61
C GLU A 437 6.09 -14.39 1.41
N ARG A 438 5.67 -13.64 0.41
CA ARG A 438 6.38 -13.54 -0.88
C ARG A 438 7.18 -12.26 -1.04
N CYS A 439 6.96 -11.25 -0.19
CA CYS A 439 7.56 -9.93 -0.31
C CYS A 439 8.59 -9.65 0.78
N TRP A 440 8.27 -9.90 2.05
CA TRP A 440 9.18 -9.65 3.19
C TRP A 440 10.09 -10.86 3.43
N ARG A 441 11.26 -10.88 2.82
CA ARG A 441 12.23 -11.98 2.92
C ARG A 441 13.34 -11.67 3.91
N ASN A 442 13.70 -12.68 4.71
CA ASN A 442 14.73 -12.60 5.75
C ASN A 442 14.61 -11.37 6.69
N PRO A 443 13.39 -10.99 7.16
CA PRO A 443 13.22 -9.83 8.03
C PRO A 443 13.90 -10.02 9.40
N LEU A 444 14.78 -9.07 9.75
CA LEU A 444 15.41 -8.97 11.06
C LEU A 444 15.12 -7.60 11.67
N TYR A 445 14.64 -7.56 12.91
CA TYR A 445 14.55 -6.34 13.71
C TYR A 445 15.59 -6.39 14.83
N ASN A 446 16.52 -5.44 14.84
CA ASN A 446 17.68 -5.41 15.75
C ASN A 446 18.45 -6.75 15.78
N GLY A 447 18.59 -7.39 14.61
CA GLY A 447 19.27 -8.68 14.44
C GLY A 447 18.44 -9.91 14.83
N GLN A 448 17.20 -9.75 15.30
CA GLN A 448 16.31 -10.87 15.64
C GLN A 448 15.28 -11.12 14.54
N PRO A 449 14.97 -12.39 14.20
CA PRO A 449 13.90 -12.72 13.25
C PRO A 449 12.58 -12.03 13.60
N HIS A 450 11.97 -11.40 12.61
CA HIS A 450 10.71 -10.68 12.75
C HIS A 450 9.68 -11.18 11.73
N THR A 451 8.38 -10.94 11.94
CA THR A 451 7.36 -11.19 10.92
C THR A 451 6.50 -9.95 10.81
N PHE A 452 6.50 -9.33 9.63
CA PHE A 452 5.75 -8.12 9.39
C PHE A 452 4.24 -8.39 9.44
N SER A 453 3.50 -7.47 10.04
CA SER A 453 2.02 -7.45 10.07
C SER A 453 1.55 -6.02 9.88
N THR A 454 0.39 -5.82 9.24
CA THR A 454 -0.25 -4.51 9.07
C THR A 454 -0.69 -3.87 10.40
N SER A 455 -0.78 -4.67 11.46
CA SER A 455 -1.07 -4.24 12.83
C SER A 455 0.17 -3.93 13.66
N TRP A 456 1.37 -4.08 13.10
CA TRP A 456 2.61 -3.84 13.82
C TRP A 456 2.78 -2.35 14.12
N THR A 457 2.87 -1.99 15.40
CA THR A 457 3.28 -0.65 15.82
C THR A 457 4.76 -0.46 15.49
N ILE A 458 5.03 0.25 14.40
CA ILE A 458 6.38 0.45 13.87
C ILE A 458 7.19 1.26 14.90
N PRO A 459 8.25 0.68 15.50
CA PRO A 459 9.06 1.35 16.52
C PRO A 459 9.69 2.64 15.98
N SER A 460 9.84 3.66 16.83
CA SER A 460 10.45 4.94 16.44
C SER A 460 11.97 4.87 16.27
N HIS A 461 12.61 3.75 16.68
CA HIS A 461 14.06 3.55 16.61
C HIS A 461 14.37 2.06 16.36
N GLY A 462 15.62 1.78 15.96
CA GLY A 462 16.12 0.43 15.71
C GLY A 462 16.42 0.18 14.24
N ILE A 463 17.05 -0.96 13.95
CA ILE A 463 17.47 -1.33 12.61
C ILE A 463 16.58 -2.46 12.10
N TYR A 464 15.97 -2.26 10.94
CA TYR A 464 15.17 -3.26 10.24
C TYR A 464 15.90 -3.70 8.96
N GLN A 465 16.25 -4.98 8.89
CA GLN A 465 16.90 -5.57 7.72
C GLN A 465 15.91 -6.48 7.00
N VAL A 466 15.85 -6.39 5.67
CA VAL A 466 14.93 -7.20 4.87
C VAL A 466 15.43 -7.28 3.42
N ASP A 467 15.22 -8.43 2.77
CA ASP A 467 15.13 -8.53 1.32
C ASP A 467 13.66 -8.29 0.92
N PHE A 468 13.37 -7.15 0.28
CA PHE A 468 12.03 -6.87 -0.23
C PHE A 468 11.90 -7.36 -1.67
N VAL A 469 10.77 -8.00 -1.99
CA VAL A 469 10.49 -8.54 -3.34
C VAL A 469 9.17 -7.99 -3.87
N GLN A 470 9.23 -7.31 -5.02
CA GLN A 470 8.05 -7.00 -5.82
C GLN A 470 7.68 -8.20 -6.67
N VAL A 471 6.56 -8.85 -6.33
CA VAL A 471 6.11 -10.11 -6.95
C VAL A 471 5.30 -9.90 -8.22
N VAL A 472 4.73 -8.71 -8.40
CA VAL A 472 3.98 -8.35 -9.60
C VAL A 472 4.96 -8.04 -10.73
N LYS A 473 4.82 -8.76 -11.85
CA LYS A 473 5.64 -8.62 -13.07
C LYS A 473 5.13 -7.48 -13.96
N PRO A 474 5.97 -6.96 -14.87
CA PRO A 474 5.55 -5.95 -15.84
C PRO A 474 4.31 -6.40 -16.61
N SER A 475 3.44 -5.45 -16.94
CA SER A 475 2.28 -5.72 -17.78
C SER A 475 2.77 -6.08 -19.20
N PRO A 476 2.08 -6.96 -19.93
CA PRO A 476 2.36 -7.14 -21.35
C PRO A 476 2.32 -5.82 -22.16
N ASP A 477 1.50 -4.84 -21.78
CA ASP A 477 1.49 -3.49 -22.40
C ASP A 477 2.69 -2.60 -22.01
N SER A 478 3.60 -3.07 -21.15
CA SER A 478 4.82 -2.32 -20.81
C SER A 478 5.67 -2.05 -22.06
N PRO A 479 6.29 -0.86 -22.18
CA PRO A 479 7.23 -0.55 -23.24
C PRO A 479 8.26 -1.66 -23.42
N ILE A 480 8.35 -2.17 -24.65
CA ILE A 480 9.40 -3.11 -25.04
C ILE A 480 10.70 -2.31 -25.15
N PRO A 481 11.74 -2.66 -24.38
CA PRO A 481 12.99 -1.94 -24.46
C PRO A 481 13.66 -2.25 -25.81
N SER A 482 14.24 -1.22 -26.41
CA SER A 482 14.89 -1.25 -27.70
C SER A 482 16.39 -1.54 -27.57
N GLN A 483 17.03 -1.97 -28.66
CA GLN A 483 18.48 -2.19 -28.68
C GLN A 483 19.27 -0.93 -28.26
N ARG A 484 18.73 0.25 -28.59
CA ARG A 484 19.30 1.52 -28.19
C ARG A 484 19.35 1.67 -26.66
N ASP A 485 18.31 1.23 -25.96
CA ASP A 485 18.24 1.30 -24.50
C ASP A 485 19.33 0.42 -23.86
N LEU A 486 19.57 -0.77 -24.42
CA LEU A 486 20.67 -1.64 -24.00
C LEU A 486 22.04 -1.01 -24.27
N ASP A 487 22.23 -0.42 -25.46
CA ASP A 487 23.50 0.21 -25.83
C ASP A 487 23.81 1.43 -24.95
N GLU A 488 22.80 2.25 -24.62
CA GLU A 488 22.91 3.37 -23.68
C GLU A 488 23.27 2.87 -22.27
N LEU A 489 22.64 1.80 -21.80
CA LEU A 489 22.94 1.20 -20.51
C LEU A 489 24.38 0.62 -20.46
N LYS A 490 24.80 -0.10 -21.50
CA LYS A 490 26.17 -0.62 -21.64
C LYS A 490 27.20 0.50 -21.63
N LEU A 491 26.95 1.58 -22.38
CA LEU A 491 27.83 2.74 -22.40
C LEU A 491 27.95 3.38 -21.02
N MET A 492 26.84 3.51 -20.30
CA MET A 492 26.79 4.09 -18.96
C MET A 492 27.61 3.30 -17.94
N ILE A 493 27.63 1.96 -18.02
CA ILE A 493 28.35 1.09 -17.08
C ILE A 493 29.80 0.81 -17.50
N ASN A 494 30.11 0.77 -18.79
CA ASN A 494 31.44 0.39 -19.31
C ASN A 494 32.54 1.40 -18.94
N VAL A 495 32.17 2.64 -18.64
CA VAL A 495 33.10 3.70 -18.20
C VAL A 495 33.59 3.47 -16.76
N GLU A 496 32.89 2.65 -15.98
CA GLU A 496 33.17 2.46 -14.55
C GLU A 496 34.01 1.21 -14.30
N SER A 497 35.06 1.35 -13.49
CA SER A 497 35.93 0.22 -13.09
C SER A 497 35.34 -0.63 -11.96
N ASP A 498 34.47 -0.07 -11.13
CA ASP A 498 33.89 -0.71 -9.93
C ASP A 498 32.50 -1.29 -10.23
N GLU A 499 32.32 -2.60 -10.00
CA GLU A 499 31.05 -3.31 -10.18
C GLU A 499 29.90 -2.75 -9.34
N GLN A 500 30.18 -2.25 -8.13
CA GLN A 500 29.16 -1.65 -7.27
C GLN A 500 28.66 -0.32 -7.84
N ILE A 501 29.54 0.45 -8.49
CA ILE A 501 29.13 1.67 -9.20
C ILE A 501 28.27 1.30 -10.41
N ARG A 502 28.68 0.27 -11.18
CA ARG A 502 27.86 -0.25 -12.31
C ARG A 502 26.46 -0.63 -11.84
N LEU A 503 26.33 -1.40 -10.76
CA LEU A 503 25.03 -1.80 -10.19
C LEU A 503 24.19 -0.62 -9.73
N ARG A 504 24.78 0.39 -9.07
CA ARG A 504 24.05 1.61 -8.68
C ARG A 504 23.50 2.37 -9.88
N LYS A 505 24.26 2.44 -10.97
CA LYS A 505 23.79 3.06 -12.21
C LYS A 505 22.64 2.26 -12.84
N ILE A 506 22.74 0.93 -12.88
CA ILE A 506 21.64 0.06 -13.36
C ILE A 506 20.39 0.22 -12.48
N ARG A 507 20.55 0.26 -11.15
CA ARG A 507 19.44 0.54 -10.21
C ARG A 507 18.77 1.87 -10.54
N SER A 508 19.54 2.95 -10.63
CA SER A 508 19.04 4.29 -10.98
C SER A 508 18.29 4.28 -12.32
N TRP A 509 18.88 3.66 -13.35
CA TRP A 509 18.25 3.52 -14.67
C TRP A 509 16.94 2.72 -14.61
N SER A 510 16.89 1.63 -13.85
CA SER A 510 15.67 0.81 -13.70
C SER A 510 14.54 1.49 -12.92
N ASN A 511 14.84 2.58 -12.20
CA ASN A 511 13.86 3.34 -11.44
C ASN A 511 12.97 4.23 -12.34
N TYR A 512 13.35 4.48 -13.59
CA TYR A 512 12.46 5.14 -14.54
C TYR A 512 11.30 4.21 -14.90
N ARG A 513 10.10 4.78 -15.04
CA ARG A 513 8.87 3.99 -15.26
C ARG A 513 8.88 3.24 -16.58
N GLU A 514 9.50 3.82 -17.60
CA GLU A 514 9.55 3.28 -18.97
C GLU A 514 10.69 2.30 -19.20
N ASN A 515 11.62 2.18 -18.24
CA ASN A 515 12.79 1.31 -18.37
C ASN A 515 12.47 -0.09 -17.85
N PHE A 516 12.62 -1.08 -18.74
CA PHE A 516 12.40 -2.50 -18.51
C PHE A 516 13.55 -3.33 -19.07
N PHE A 517 13.65 -4.59 -18.64
CA PHE A 517 14.67 -5.52 -19.12
C PHE A 517 14.05 -6.58 -20.02
N LEU A 518 14.80 -7.02 -21.01
CA LEU A 518 14.63 -8.34 -21.61
C LEU A 518 15.57 -9.34 -20.95
N CYS A 519 15.24 -10.63 -20.94
CA CYS A 519 16.13 -11.68 -20.47
C CYS A 519 17.48 -11.57 -21.19
N ASP A 520 17.43 -11.38 -22.52
CA ASP A 520 18.60 -11.14 -23.37
C ASP A 520 19.46 -9.95 -22.95
N TYR A 521 18.83 -8.90 -22.43
CA TYR A 521 19.57 -7.74 -21.96
C TYR A 521 20.30 -8.09 -20.67
N VAL A 522 19.65 -8.83 -19.77
CA VAL A 522 20.27 -9.23 -18.50
C VAL A 522 21.49 -10.11 -18.74
N ASP A 523 21.43 -11.10 -19.65
CA ASP A 523 22.58 -11.94 -19.97
C ASP A 523 23.73 -11.16 -20.62
N GLN A 524 23.44 -10.30 -21.59
CA GLN A 524 24.48 -9.45 -22.16
C GLN A 524 25.10 -8.48 -21.13
N LEU A 525 24.35 -8.12 -20.09
CA LEU A 525 24.87 -7.31 -18.98
C LEU A 525 25.69 -8.15 -17.99
N LEU A 526 25.46 -9.48 -17.88
CA LEU A 526 26.25 -10.36 -17.01
C LEU A 526 27.74 -10.37 -17.37
N ASP A 527 28.08 -10.15 -18.64
CA ASP A 527 29.47 -10.06 -19.10
C ASP A 527 30.27 -8.95 -18.39
N PHE A 528 29.60 -7.95 -17.79
CA PHE A 528 30.21 -6.85 -17.06
C PHE A 528 30.39 -7.13 -15.55
N PHE A 529 30.05 -8.33 -15.08
CA PHE A 529 30.12 -8.68 -13.66
C PHE A 529 30.81 -10.04 -13.45
N HIS A 530 31.82 -10.04 -12.58
CA HIS A 530 32.63 -11.22 -12.28
C HIS A 530 32.47 -11.69 -10.83
N GLU A 531 32.06 -10.80 -9.92
CA GLU A 531 31.77 -11.18 -8.53
C GLU A 531 30.42 -11.89 -8.41
N GLU A 532 30.37 -13.01 -7.68
CA GLU A 532 29.12 -13.78 -7.44
C GLU A 532 28.02 -12.88 -6.86
N SER A 533 28.35 -12.01 -5.91
CA SER A 533 27.41 -11.07 -5.29
C SER A 533 26.85 -10.06 -6.29
N SER A 534 27.67 -9.56 -7.22
CA SER A 534 27.26 -8.57 -8.21
C SER A 534 26.35 -9.18 -9.28
N ARG A 535 26.68 -10.41 -9.71
CA ARG A 535 25.87 -11.18 -10.66
C ARG A 535 24.49 -11.48 -10.07
N VAL A 536 24.42 -11.94 -8.81
CA VAL A 536 23.14 -12.15 -8.12
C VAL A 536 22.36 -10.84 -7.98
N GLU A 537 23.02 -9.73 -7.65
CA GLU A 537 22.37 -8.42 -7.51
C GLU A 537 21.77 -7.93 -8.84
N LEU A 538 22.39 -8.20 -10.00
CA LEU A 538 21.81 -7.90 -11.31
C LEU A 538 20.48 -8.64 -11.53
N PHE A 539 20.40 -9.93 -11.17
CA PHE A 539 19.16 -10.70 -11.24
C PHE A 539 18.07 -10.13 -10.32
N VAL A 540 18.45 -9.73 -9.10
CA VAL A 540 17.54 -9.10 -8.13
C VAL A 540 16.97 -7.79 -8.67
N ILE A 541 17.81 -6.95 -9.31
CA ILE A 541 17.37 -5.70 -9.95
C ILE A 541 16.42 -6.00 -11.13
N ALA A 542 16.72 -7.00 -11.95
CA ALA A 542 15.94 -7.32 -13.13
C ALA A 542 14.60 -8.00 -12.80
N PHE A 543 14.51 -8.77 -11.72
CA PHE A 543 13.40 -9.68 -11.41
C PHE A 543 11.99 -9.09 -11.59
N SER A 544 11.71 -7.89 -11.07
CA SER A 544 10.40 -7.24 -11.16
C SER A 544 10.22 -6.37 -12.41
N LYS A 545 11.26 -6.19 -13.21
CA LYS A 545 11.31 -5.30 -14.38
C LYS A 545 11.57 -6.04 -15.70
N THR A 546 11.74 -7.36 -15.68
CA THR A 546 11.87 -8.18 -16.90
C THR A 546 10.52 -8.36 -17.58
N VAL A 547 10.36 -7.83 -18.79
CA VAL A 547 9.11 -7.89 -19.56
C VAL A 547 8.84 -9.27 -20.14
N ASP A 548 9.86 -10.02 -20.55
CA ASP A 548 9.80 -11.39 -21.11
C ASP A 548 10.01 -12.47 -20.03
N TRP A 549 9.42 -12.26 -18.84
CA TRP A 549 9.57 -13.09 -17.64
C TRP A 549 9.42 -14.62 -17.83
N HIS A 550 8.64 -15.10 -18.81
CA HIS A 550 8.54 -16.54 -19.07
C HIS A 550 9.87 -17.16 -19.53
N GLY A 551 10.77 -16.36 -20.13
CA GLY A 551 12.14 -16.75 -20.45
C GLY A 551 13.11 -16.71 -19.28
N TYR A 552 12.70 -16.17 -18.11
CA TYR A 552 13.58 -15.96 -16.97
C TYR A 552 14.12 -17.27 -16.40
N LYS A 553 13.38 -18.38 -16.53
CA LYS A 553 13.86 -19.71 -16.15
C LYS A 553 15.19 -20.07 -16.84
N ASN A 554 15.34 -19.72 -18.11
CA ASN A 554 16.55 -20.00 -18.88
C ASN A 554 17.70 -19.08 -18.47
N LEU A 555 17.36 -17.83 -18.11
CA LEU A 555 18.34 -16.90 -17.59
C LEU A 555 18.99 -17.45 -16.31
N LEU A 556 18.23 -18.16 -15.46
CA LEU A 556 18.76 -18.82 -14.25
C LEU A 556 19.85 -19.87 -14.54
N GLU A 557 19.89 -20.47 -15.74
CA GLU A 557 20.92 -21.46 -16.12
C GLU A 557 22.31 -20.84 -16.29
N HIS A 558 22.39 -19.51 -16.42
CA HIS A 558 23.65 -18.76 -16.49
C HIS A 558 24.27 -18.52 -15.11
N LEU A 559 23.55 -18.87 -14.04
CA LEU A 559 24.05 -18.83 -12.67
C LEU A 559 24.64 -20.18 -12.29
N ASN A 560 25.78 -20.14 -11.60
CA ASN A 560 26.30 -21.33 -10.95
C ASN A 560 25.44 -21.69 -9.70
N LEU A 561 25.70 -22.85 -9.10
CA LEU A 561 24.91 -23.34 -7.97
C LEU A 561 24.94 -22.39 -6.75
N ALA A 562 26.07 -21.78 -6.44
CA ALA A 562 26.21 -20.86 -5.31
C ALA A 562 25.43 -19.56 -5.55
N GLU A 563 25.54 -19.00 -6.76
CA GLU A 563 24.79 -17.82 -7.21
C GLU A 563 23.28 -18.08 -7.16
N TYR A 564 22.83 -19.22 -7.71
CA TYR A 564 21.42 -19.61 -7.68
C TYR A 564 20.89 -19.78 -6.26
N GLN A 565 21.66 -20.42 -5.38
CA GLN A 565 21.29 -20.59 -3.97
C GLN A 565 21.15 -19.24 -3.26
N GLU A 566 22.04 -18.28 -3.54
CA GLU A 566 21.95 -16.95 -2.95
C GLU A 566 20.77 -16.15 -3.50
N LEU A 567 20.52 -16.20 -4.82
CA LEU A 567 19.32 -15.62 -5.43
C LEU A 567 18.04 -16.22 -4.81
N ASN A 568 18.03 -17.53 -4.61
CA ASN A 568 16.90 -18.24 -4.01
C ASN A 568 16.65 -17.82 -2.56
N LYS A 569 17.69 -17.54 -1.76
CA LYS A 569 17.49 -16.99 -0.40
C LYS A 569 16.86 -15.60 -0.41
N ARG A 570 17.19 -14.77 -1.40
CA ARG A 570 16.72 -13.38 -1.49
C ARG A 570 15.33 -13.26 -2.09
N ILE A 571 15.05 -14.01 -3.17
CA ILE A 571 13.79 -13.92 -3.93
C ILE A 571 12.81 -15.04 -3.61
N THR A 572 13.28 -16.25 -3.30
CA THR A 572 12.56 -17.54 -3.14
C THR A 572 12.19 -18.30 -4.40
N SER A 573 12.12 -19.62 -4.26
CA SER A 573 11.78 -20.56 -5.33
C SER A 573 10.33 -20.38 -5.76
N VAL A 574 9.41 -20.07 -4.85
CA VAL A 574 8.00 -19.80 -5.17
C VAL A 574 7.82 -18.55 -6.05
N ASN A 575 8.71 -17.57 -5.92
CA ASN A 575 8.70 -16.35 -6.73
C ASN A 575 9.40 -16.53 -8.09
N LEU A 576 10.40 -17.42 -8.16
CA LEU A 576 11.08 -17.80 -9.40
C LEU A 576 10.32 -18.86 -10.20
N PHE A 577 9.39 -19.57 -9.56
CA PHE A 577 8.59 -20.61 -10.20
C PHE A 577 7.52 -20.04 -11.12
N ASP A 578 7.47 -20.61 -12.33
CA ASP A 578 6.49 -20.29 -13.34
C ASP A 578 5.83 -21.57 -13.84
N GLU A 579 4.53 -21.72 -13.53
CA GLU A 579 3.70 -22.85 -13.94
C GLU A 579 3.59 -23.01 -15.47
N ILE A 580 3.82 -21.93 -16.22
CA ILE A 580 3.73 -21.94 -17.68
C ILE A 580 4.92 -22.71 -18.25
N VAL A 581 6.13 -22.41 -17.76
CA VAL A 581 7.38 -23.04 -18.16
C VAL A 581 7.85 -24.16 -17.21
N ALA A 582 6.89 -24.86 -16.60
CA ALA A 582 7.11 -25.87 -15.57
C ALA A 582 7.74 -27.18 -16.04
N VAL A 583 7.99 -27.36 -17.34
CA VAL A 583 8.63 -28.57 -17.87
C VAL A 583 10.12 -28.56 -17.49
N GLY A 584 10.62 -29.63 -16.88
CA GLY A 584 12.00 -29.69 -16.38
C GLY A 584 12.23 -30.74 -15.29
N TYR A 585 13.49 -30.86 -14.87
CA TYR A 585 13.87 -31.64 -13.68
C TYR A 585 13.66 -30.81 -12.41
N TYR A 586 13.09 -31.45 -11.39
CA TYR A 586 12.85 -30.85 -10.08
C TYR A 586 13.45 -31.72 -8.99
N GLU A 587 14.14 -31.07 -8.05
CA GLU A 587 14.59 -31.67 -6.80
C GLU A 587 14.16 -30.75 -5.65
N LEU A 588 13.15 -31.20 -4.90
CA LEU A 588 12.37 -30.37 -3.99
C LEU A 588 12.45 -30.93 -2.58
N ASN A 589 12.91 -30.11 -1.64
CA ASN A 589 12.89 -30.48 -0.23
C ASN A 589 11.53 -30.10 0.37
N ILE A 590 10.64 -31.07 0.50
CA ILE A 590 9.25 -30.83 0.94
C ILE A 590 9.16 -30.32 2.40
N ALA A 591 10.26 -30.36 3.18
CA ALA A 591 10.32 -29.68 4.46
C ALA A 591 10.24 -28.15 4.32
N ILE A 592 10.75 -27.60 3.21
CA ILE A 592 10.72 -26.18 2.89
C ILE A 592 9.32 -25.82 2.37
N PRO A 593 8.64 -24.81 2.96
CA PRO A 593 7.29 -24.42 2.54
C PRO A 593 7.16 -24.07 1.05
N ASP A 594 8.16 -23.37 0.49
CA ASP A 594 8.17 -22.93 -0.90
C ASP A 594 8.31 -24.14 -1.86
N ASP A 595 9.26 -25.04 -1.61
CA ASP A 595 9.45 -26.26 -2.41
C ASP A 595 8.25 -27.20 -2.32
N ARG A 596 7.66 -27.35 -1.13
CA ARG A 596 6.41 -28.10 -0.93
C ARG A 596 5.26 -27.50 -1.74
N PHE A 597 5.18 -26.18 -1.82
CA PHE A 597 4.19 -25.51 -2.64
C PHE A 597 4.40 -25.82 -4.12
N ILE A 598 5.65 -25.73 -4.63
CA ILE A 598 5.99 -26.04 -6.02
C ILE A 598 5.68 -27.51 -6.35
N ALA A 599 6.06 -28.45 -5.47
CA ALA A 599 5.78 -29.87 -5.64
C ALA A 599 4.27 -30.13 -5.77
N GLN A 600 3.47 -29.46 -4.94
CA GLN A 600 2.02 -29.60 -4.99
C GLN A 600 1.43 -28.98 -6.27
N GLU A 601 1.98 -27.86 -6.75
CA GLU A 601 1.59 -27.27 -8.02
C GLU A 601 1.87 -28.21 -9.20
N LEU A 602 3.07 -28.79 -9.26
CA LEU A 602 3.46 -29.75 -10.32
C LEU A 602 2.56 -30.99 -10.30
N LEU A 603 2.26 -31.55 -9.13
CA LEU A 603 1.31 -32.66 -8.98
C LEU A 603 -0.10 -32.31 -9.48
N HIS A 604 -0.53 -31.07 -9.28
CA HIS A 604 -1.83 -30.61 -9.78
C HIS A 604 -1.84 -30.40 -11.28
N LEU A 605 -0.76 -29.83 -11.81
CA LEU A 605 -0.57 -29.72 -13.25
C LEU A 605 -0.63 -31.12 -13.88
N ALA A 606 0.02 -32.13 -13.31
CA ALA A 606 -0.04 -33.51 -13.80
C ALA A 606 -1.44 -34.16 -13.77
N ILE A 607 -2.32 -33.74 -12.86
CA ILE A 607 -3.72 -34.23 -12.83
C ILE A 607 -4.53 -33.62 -13.96
N ILE A 608 -4.35 -32.32 -14.18
CA ILE A 608 -5.15 -31.62 -15.16
C ILE A 608 -4.58 -31.86 -16.54
N GLU A 609 -3.26 -31.77 -16.78
CA GLU A 609 -2.63 -31.94 -18.08
C GLU A 609 -2.80 -33.37 -18.64
N PRO A 610 -2.89 -33.53 -19.97
CA PRO A 610 -3.02 -34.86 -20.56
C PRO A 610 -1.69 -35.62 -20.50
N GLY A 611 -1.75 -36.91 -20.17
CA GLY A 611 -0.60 -37.82 -20.18
C GLY A 611 -0.06 -38.15 -18.78
N GLU A 612 1.00 -38.95 -18.74
CA GLU A 612 1.78 -39.18 -17.52
C GLU A 612 2.89 -38.13 -17.44
N ASN A 613 2.58 -36.99 -16.81
CA ASN A 613 3.46 -35.82 -16.83
C ASN A 613 4.60 -35.88 -15.80
N ILE A 614 4.62 -36.87 -14.90
CA ILE A 614 5.68 -37.05 -13.90
C ILE A 614 6.41 -38.35 -14.20
N VAL A 615 7.70 -38.26 -14.50
CA VAL A 615 8.56 -39.38 -14.91
C VAL A 615 9.77 -39.46 -13.98
N ASP A 616 10.28 -40.68 -13.75
CA ASP A 616 11.44 -40.97 -12.87
C ASP A 616 11.30 -40.36 -11.47
N CYS A 617 10.14 -40.56 -10.85
CA CYS A 617 9.87 -40.01 -9.53
C CYS A 617 10.61 -40.79 -8.44
N GLN A 618 11.34 -40.06 -7.61
CA GLN A 618 12.09 -40.57 -6.48
C GLN A 618 11.73 -39.82 -5.20
N PHE A 619 11.64 -40.55 -4.09
CA PHE A 619 11.46 -39.97 -2.77
C PHE A 619 12.54 -40.49 -1.83
N ASN A 620 13.34 -39.58 -1.28
CA ASN A 620 14.55 -39.88 -0.51
C ASN A 620 15.50 -40.86 -1.25
N GLY A 621 15.61 -40.72 -2.57
CA GLY A 621 16.47 -41.54 -3.43
C GLY A 621 15.92 -42.93 -3.78
N ALA A 622 14.69 -43.26 -3.39
CA ALA A 622 14.02 -44.49 -3.79
C ALA A 622 12.99 -44.23 -4.90
N ASP A 623 13.06 -45.00 -5.99
CA ASP A 623 12.09 -44.95 -7.08
C ASP A 623 10.68 -45.28 -6.59
N MET A 624 9.70 -44.49 -7.02
CA MET A 624 8.31 -44.73 -6.66
C MET A 624 7.31 -44.13 -7.64
N ASP A 625 6.12 -44.75 -7.71
CA ASP A 625 4.97 -44.14 -8.37
C ASP A 625 4.37 -43.04 -7.47
N VAL A 626 3.97 -41.92 -8.07
CA VAL A 626 3.30 -40.82 -7.33
C VAL A 626 1.97 -41.31 -6.75
N PRO A 627 1.78 -41.33 -5.42
CA PRO A 627 0.54 -41.78 -4.81
C PRO A 627 -0.61 -40.84 -5.16
N ALA A 628 -1.76 -41.38 -5.54
CA ALA A 628 -2.94 -40.59 -5.92
C ALA A 628 -3.43 -39.61 -4.82
N GLY A 629 -3.06 -39.86 -3.56
CA GLY A 629 -3.36 -38.99 -2.42
C GLY A 629 -2.45 -37.76 -2.30
N TRP A 630 -1.26 -37.76 -2.90
CA TRP A 630 -0.26 -36.69 -2.72
C TRP A 630 -0.66 -35.36 -3.31
N ALA A 631 -1.46 -35.37 -4.37
CA ALA A 631 -2.09 -34.16 -4.86
C ALA A 631 -2.98 -33.50 -3.80
N LYS A 632 -3.60 -34.28 -2.90
CA LYS A 632 -4.37 -33.72 -1.78
C LYS A 632 -3.47 -33.32 -0.61
N GLN A 633 -2.52 -34.18 -0.26
CA GLN A 633 -1.63 -33.94 0.86
C GLN A 633 -0.28 -34.58 0.62
N LEU A 634 0.74 -33.73 0.47
CA LEU A 634 2.14 -34.14 0.43
C LEU A 634 2.63 -34.55 1.83
N PRO A 635 3.69 -35.39 1.92
CA PRO A 635 4.45 -35.57 3.14
C PRO A 635 4.96 -34.24 3.71
N GLU A 636 5.19 -34.16 5.02
CA GLU A 636 5.72 -32.91 5.63
C GLU A 636 7.23 -32.74 5.44
N LYS A 637 7.96 -33.82 5.16
CA LYS A 637 9.42 -33.87 5.02
C LYS A 637 9.81 -34.91 3.97
N GLY A 638 10.99 -34.73 3.40
CA GLY A 638 11.60 -35.64 2.44
C GLY A 638 12.08 -34.90 1.20
N LEU A 639 13.00 -35.52 0.48
CA LEU A 639 13.49 -35.04 -0.82
C LEU A 639 12.67 -35.72 -1.91
N LEU A 640 11.96 -34.93 -2.71
CA LEU A 640 11.20 -35.41 -3.86
C LEU A 640 11.88 -34.92 -5.13
N SER A 641 12.29 -35.85 -5.98
CA SER A 641 12.84 -35.53 -7.30
C SER A 641 12.06 -36.22 -8.41
N PHE A 642 11.85 -35.53 -9.52
CA PHE A 642 11.18 -36.07 -10.70
C PHE A 642 11.38 -35.17 -11.92
N ASN A 643 11.08 -35.71 -13.11
CA ASN A 643 10.96 -34.94 -14.35
C ASN A 643 9.50 -34.61 -14.63
N TYR A 644 9.21 -33.33 -14.84
CA TYR A 644 7.90 -32.89 -15.31
C TYR A 644 7.92 -32.74 -16.85
N CYS A 645 7.08 -33.47 -17.56
CA CYS A 645 7.03 -33.60 -19.03
C CYS A 645 5.62 -33.35 -19.57
N ARG A 646 5.47 -32.71 -20.73
CA ARG A 646 4.14 -32.51 -21.38
C ARG A 646 3.93 -33.35 -22.65
N GLU A 647 4.99 -33.60 -23.42
CA GLU A 647 4.92 -34.31 -24.69
C GLU A 647 5.13 -35.82 -24.54
N LYS A 648 4.43 -36.62 -25.33
CA LYS A 648 4.52 -38.09 -25.28
C LYS A 648 5.87 -38.60 -25.75
N GLU A 649 6.44 -37.93 -26.74
CA GLU A 649 7.77 -38.18 -27.29
C GLU A 649 8.83 -37.92 -26.20
N CYS A 650 8.71 -36.79 -25.48
CA CYS A 650 9.56 -36.45 -24.36
C CYS A 650 9.51 -37.51 -23.24
N ILE A 651 8.30 -37.94 -22.85
CA ILE A 651 8.11 -39.00 -21.85
C ILE A 651 8.82 -40.29 -22.30
N SER A 652 8.68 -40.66 -23.57
CA SER A 652 9.30 -41.87 -24.12
C SER A 652 10.82 -41.80 -24.12
N GLU A 653 11.39 -40.64 -24.45
CA GLU A 653 12.84 -40.42 -24.41
C GLU A 653 13.41 -40.48 -22.99
N VAL A 654 12.76 -39.84 -22.02
CA VAL A 654 13.18 -39.88 -20.60
C VAL A 654 13.20 -41.32 -20.08
N ILE A 655 12.16 -42.10 -20.37
CA ILE A 655 12.08 -43.51 -19.96
C ILE A 655 13.20 -44.35 -20.59
N ASN A 656 13.52 -44.12 -21.86
CA ASN A 656 14.46 -44.96 -22.61
C ASN A 656 15.93 -44.56 -22.41
N HIS A 657 16.20 -43.28 -22.16
CA HIS A 657 17.55 -42.71 -22.23
C HIS A 657 17.93 -41.88 -20.99
N GLY A 658 17.04 -41.76 -19.99
CA GLY A 658 17.24 -40.95 -18.80
C GLY A 658 16.89 -39.47 -19.03
N ALA A 659 17.05 -38.64 -18.00
CA ALA A 659 16.58 -37.25 -18.01
C ALA A 659 17.36 -36.30 -18.94
N TYR A 660 18.56 -36.69 -19.39
CA TYR A 660 19.48 -35.82 -20.14
C TYR A 660 19.92 -36.44 -21.46
N LYS A 661 19.88 -35.63 -22.51
CA LYS A 661 20.49 -35.90 -23.81
C LYS A 661 22.00 -36.00 -23.67
N GLN A 662 22.66 -36.61 -24.65
CA GLN A 662 24.12 -36.79 -24.67
C GLN A 662 24.92 -35.48 -24.64
N ASP A 663 24.29 -34.36 -25.01
CA ASP A 663 24.85 -33.01 -24.96
C ASP A 663 24.70 -32.32 -23.59
N GLY A 664 24.12 -33.02 -22.60
CA GLY A 664 23.88 -32.52 -21.25
C GLY A 664 22.57 -31.76 -21.09
N ASN A 665 21.80 -31.55 -22.15
CA ASN A 665 20.51 -30.86 -22.07
C ASN A 665 19.39 -31.81 -21.61
N PRO A 666 18.44 -31.37 -20.76
CA PRO A 666 17.33 -32.23 -20.36
C PRO A 666 16.43 -32.61 -21.55
N TYR A 667 15.90 -33.84 -21.56
CA TYR A 667 14.87 -34.27 -22.53
C TYR A 667 13.52 -33.58 -22.30
N CYS A 668 13.27 -33.10 -21.08
CA CYS A 668 12.08 -32.36 -20.63
C CYS A 668 12.06 -30.88 -21.07
N VAL A 669 12.47 -30.61 -22.30
CA VAL A 669 12.27 -29.32 -22.97
C VAL A 669 11.43 -29.61 -24.21
N ASP A 670 10.26 -28.96 -24.33
CA ASP A 670 9.40 -29.08 -25.51
C ASP A 670 10.27 -28.87 -26.77
N ASN A 671 10.37 -29.90 -27.62
CA ASN A 671 11.45 -30.04 -28.61
C ASN A 671 11.30 -29.07 -29.80
N ILE A 672 11.64 -27.78 -29.60
CA ILE A 672 11.76 -26.83 -30.72
C ILE A 672 13.24 -26.67 -31.10
N ILE A 673 13.63 -27.38 -32.16
CA ILE A 673 14.99 -27.43 -32.71
C ILE A 673 15.46 -26.04 -33.20
N PRO A 674 16.70 -25.63 -32.87
CA PRO A 674 17.67 -25.07 -33.82
C PRO A 674 17.35 -24.44 -35.19
N PRO A 675 17.08 -23.13 -35.42
CA PRO A 675 17.71 -22.51 -36.60
C PRO A 675 19.16 -22.11 -36.28
N ALA A 676 20.08 -22.47 -37.16
CA ALA A 676 21.53 -22.58 -36.95
C ALA A 676 22.31 -21.24 -36.92
N HIS A 677 21.74 -20.15 -36.39
CA HIS A 677 22.48 -18.89 -36.22
C HIS A 677 22.46 -18.44 -34.76
N ARG A 678 23.66 -18.08 -34.27
CA ARG A 678 23.94 -17.64 -32.90
C ARG A 678 23.07 -16.43 -32.50
N SER A 679 22.80 -16.35 -31.18
CA SER A 679 22.27 -15.21 -30.39
C SER A 679 20.75 -15.01 -30.27
N THR A 680 19.98 -16.03 -29.93
CA THR A 680 18.74 -15.83 -29.14
C THR A 680 18.39 -17.10 -28.36
N TYR A 681 18.08 -16.90 -27.08
CA TYR A 681 17.64 -17.81 -26.01
C TYR A 681 16.97 -19.11 -26.43
N ARG A 682 17.40 -20.24 -25.84
CA ARG A 682 16.79 -21.56 -26.04
C ARG A 682 16.65 -22.39 -24.77
N ALA A 683 15.48 -22.26 -24.16
CA ALA A 683 14.53 -23.35 -23.98
C ALA A 683 13.15 -22.67 -24.01
N TRP A 684 12.14 -23.21 -24.71
CA TRP A 684 10.88 -22.51 -25.07
C TRP A 684 11.05 -21.48 -26.20
N ASN A 685 10.85 -21.91 -27.45
CA ASN A 685 10.60 -20.96 -28.54
C ASN A 685 9.17 -20.41 -28.36
N LEU A 686 9.04 -19.30 -27.64
CA LEU A 686 7.76 -18.61 -27.41
C LEU A 686 7.29 -17.84 -28.66
N ALA A 687 8.16 -17.61 -29.64
CA ALA A 687 7.88 -16.84 -30.85
C ALA A 687 6.62 -17.27 -31.64
N PRO A 688 6.27 -18.58 -31.76
CA PRO A 688 5.02 -19.01 -32.40
C PRO A 688 3.75 -18.56 -31.67
N TYR A 689 3.87 -18.22 -30.38
CA TYR A 689 2.78 -17.78 -29.51
C TYR A 689 2.76 -16.26 -29.30
N CYS A 690 3.70 -15.55 -29.93
CA CYS A 690 3.78 -14.10 -29.90
C CYS A 690 3.18 -13.52 -31.20
N GLU A 691 2.37 -12.48 -31.08
CA GLU A 691 1.94 -11.67 -32.22
C GLU A 691 3.11 -10.81 -32.75
N GLU A 692 3.03 -10.36 -34.00
CA GLU A 692 4.01 -9.41 -34.56
C GLU A 692 4.19 -8.22 -33.60
N ASP A 693 5.45 -7.84 -33.35
CA ASP A 693 5.87 -6.78 -32.41
C ASP A 693 5.73 -7.08 -30.91
N PHE A 694 5.46 -8.33 -30.49
CA PHE A 694 5.32 -8.68 -29.08
C PHE A 694 6.32 -9.76 -28.63
N ILE A 695 6.90 -9.60 -27.44
CA ILE A 695 7.95 -10.51 -26.94
C ILE A 695 7.40 -11.56 -25.97
N GLN A 696 6.26 -11.25 -25.33
CA GLN A 696 5.54 -12.21 -24.50
C GLN A 696 4.52 -13.00 -25.32
N PRO A 697 4.24 -14.27 -24.99
CA PRO A 697 3.15 -15.01 -25.61
C PRO A 697 1.82 -14.28 -25.39
N ALA A 698 1.20 -13.88 -26.49
CA ALA A 698 -0.09 -13.23 -26.51
C ALA A 698 -0.77 -13.62 -27.82
N GLY A 699 -2.05 -13.98 -27.75
CA GLY A 699 -2.82 -14.35 -28.94
C GLY A 699 -3.63 -15.63 -28.78
N SER A 700 -4.49 -15.88 -29.77
CA SER A 700 -5.48 -16.97 -29.71
C SER A 700 -4.85 -18.36 -29.62
N ALA A 701 -3.70 -18.60 -30.26
CA ALA A 701 -2.98 -19.88 -30.21
C ALA A 701 -2.44 -20.15 -28.80
N TRP A 702 -1.77 -19.15 -28.22
CA TRP A 702 -1.29 -19.17 -26.84
C TRP A 702 -2.40 -19.49 -25.84
N ILE A 703 -3.52 -18.77 -25.96
CA ILE A 703 -4.67 -19.01 -25.10
C ILE A 703 -5.20 -20.44 -25.31
N LYS A 704 -5.43 -20.90 -26.54
CA LYS A 704 -5.96 -22.24 -26.81
C LYS A 704 -5.13 -23.35 -26.18
N GLU A 705 -3.82 -23.27 -26.32
CA GLU A 705 -2.90 -24.35 -25.96
C GLU A 705 -2.55 -24.35 -24.47
N HIS A 706 -2.32 -23.18 -23.88
CA HIS A 706 -1.73 -23.10 -22.53
C HIS A 706 -2.69 -22.55 -21.46
N LYS A 707 -3.68 -21.72 -21.82
CA LYS A 707 -4.54 -21.02 -20.82
C LYS A 707 -6.01 -21.45 -20.84
N LEU A 708 -6.60 -21.72 -22.01
CA LEU A 708 -8.03 -21.94 -22.22
C LEU A 708 -8.55 -23.08 -21.37
N ARG A 709 -7.87 -24.23 -21.43
CA ARG A 709 -8.27 -25.40 -20.65
C ARG A 709 -8.25 -25.12 -19.16
N ARG A 710 -7.21 -24.44 -18.67
CA ARG A 710 -7.11 -24.04 -17.26
C ARG A 710 -8.25 -23.08 -16.87
N ILE A 711 -8.49 -22.04 -17.68
CA ILE A 711 -9.56 -21.05 -17.49
C ILE A 711 -10.94 -21.72 -17.39
N ILE A 712 -11.27 -22.61 -18.32
CA ILE A 712 -12.55 -23.33 -18.34
C ILE A 712 -12.66 -24.27 -17.14
N LEU A 713 -11.58 -24.96 -16.74
CA LEU A 713 -11.58 -25.75 -15.51
C LEU A 713 -11.80 -24.87 -14.26
N LYS A 714 -11.27 -23.63 -14.22
CA LYS A 714 -11.55 -22.67 -13.14
C LYS A 714 -13.03 -22.34 -13.04
N MET A 715 -13.64 -22.06 -14.19
CA MET A 715 -15.05 -21.75 -14.27
C MET A 715 -15.91 -22.94 -13.83
N LYS A 716 -15.57 -24.17 -14.28
CA LYS A 716 -16.21 -25.43 -13.87
C LYS A 716 -16.10 -25.74 -12.38
N ALA A 717 -15.06 -25.24 -11.70
CA ALA A 717 -14.93 -25.39 -10.25
C ALA A 717 -15.91 -24.49 -9.47
N LYS A 718 -16.40 -23.41 -10.09
CA LYS A 718 -17.29 -22.43 -9.46
C LYS A 718 -18.76 -22.59 -9.83
N ALA A 719 -19.03 -23.16 -11.00
CA ALA A 719 -20.39 -23.41 -11.48
C ALA A 719 -20.52 -24.82 -12.05
N LYS A 720 -21.65 -25.47 -11.75
CA LYS A 720 -21.93 -26.86 -12.17
C LYS A 720 -22.25 -26.95 -13.66
N THR A 721 -22.94 -25.96 -14.21
CA THR A 721 -23.36 -25.90 -15.61
C THR A 721 -22.77 -24.67 -16.30
N ALA A 722 -22.69 -24.71 -17.62
CA ALA A 722 -22.28 -23.57 -18.43
C ALA A 722 -23.24 -22.38 -18.25
N GLU A 723 -24.56 -22.65 -18.13
CA GLU A 723 -25.58 -21.62 -17.94
C GLU A 723 -25.46 -20.90 -16.60
N ASP A 724 -25.19 -21.62 -15.51
CA ASP A 724 -24.98 -21.01 -14.18
C ASP A 724 -23.74 -20.11 -14.17
N MET A 725 -22.67 -20.57 -14.83
CA MET A 725 -21.45 -19.77 -14.96
C MET A 725 -21.68 -18.53 -15.81
N PHE A 726 -22.37 -18.68 -16.94
CA PHE A 726 -22.62 -17.58 -17.85
C PHE A 726 -23.43 -16.47 -17.17
N LYS A 727 -24.46 -16.82 -16.38
CA LYS A 727 -25.23 -15.86 -15.57
C LYS A 727 -24.41 -15.15 -14.49
N LEU A 728 -23.36 -15.79 -13.98
CA LEU A 728 -22.45 -15.17 -13.01
C LEU A 728 -21.49 -14.16 -13.67
N LEU A 729 -21.19 -14.34 -14.96
CA LEU A 729 -20.34 -13.46 -15.75
C LEU A 729 -21.16 -12.29 -16.34
N ASP A 730 -22.35 -12.58 -16.85
CA ASP A 730 -23.31 -11.63 -17.46
C ASP A 730 -23.92 -10.75 -16.37
N SER A 731 -23.29 -9.61 -16.13
CA SER A 731 -23.58 -8.75 -14.98
C SER A 731 -24.74 -7.81 -15.24
N ASP A 732 -24.96 -7.45 -16.51
CA ASP A 732 -26.07 -6.61 -16.94
C ASP A 732 -27.30 -7.43 -17.38
N GLY A 733 -27.16 -8.76 -17.53
CA GLY A 733 -28.23 -9.68 -17.86
C GLY A 733 -28.68 -9.63 -19.32
N ASN A 734 -27.83 -9.12 -20.21
CA ASN A 734 -28.19 -8.90 -21.62
C ASN A 734 -28.16 -10.19 -22.46
N GLY A 735 -27.70 -11.32 -21.90
CA GLY A 735 -27.65 -12.63 -22.57
C GLY A 735 -26.41 -12.84 -23.45
N THR A 736 -25.43 -11.93 -23.41
CA THR A 736 -24.14 -12.00 -24.11
C THR A 736 -23.03 -11.52 -23.17
N LEU A 737 -21.83 -12.09 -23.27
CA LEU A 737 -20.69 -11.59 -22.49
C LEU A 737 -19.86 -10.64 -23.35
N ASP A 738 -19.72 -9.41 -22.88
CA ASP A 738 -18.76 -8.46 -23.45
C ASP A 738 -17.36 -8.58 -22.80
N SER A 739 -16.40 -7.82 -23.33
CA SER A 739 -15.02 -7.85 -22.85
C SER A 739 -14.88 -7.41 -21.39
N LYS A 740 -15.66 -6.42 -20.95
CA LYS A 740 -15.61 -5.90 -19.58
C LYS A 740 -16.24 -6.89 -18.59
N GLU A 741 -17.33 -7.52 -18.97
CA GLU A 741 -17.99 -8.56 -18.17
C GLU A 741 -17.13 -9.81 -18.05
N MET A 742 -16.53 -10.25 -19.17
CA MET A 742 -15.58 -11.35 -19.16
C MET A 742 -14.36 -11.01 -18.31
N ALA A 743 -13.79 -9.80 -18.43
CA ALA A 743 -12.67 -9.34 -17.60
C ALA A 743 -13.02 -9.36 -16.11
N MET A 744 -14.13 -8.73 -15.73
CA MET A 744 -14.57 -8.59 -14.34
C MET A 744 -14.96 -9.93 -13.74
N GLY A 745 -15.62 -10.78 -14.53
CA GLY A 745 -16.00 -12.12 -14.14
C GLY A 745 -14.79 -13.03 -13.95
N LEU A 746 -13.84 -13.04 -14.88
CA LEU A 746 -12.56 -13.73 -14.74
C LEU A 746 -11.74 -13.21 -13.57
N PHE A 747 -11.70 -11.89 -13.37
CA PHE A 747 -11.09 -11.25 -12.22
C PHE A 747 -11.69 -11.74 -10.90
N ARG A 748 -13.03 -11.78 -10.80
CA ARG A 748 -13.76 -12.35 -9.63
C ARG A 748 -13.47 -13.84 -9.43
N LEU A 749 -13.11 -14.56 -10.49
CA LEU A 749 -12.68 -15.96 -10.45
C LEU A 749 -11.18 -16.13 -10.17
N GLY A 750 -10.44 -15.05 -9.92
CA GLY A 750 -8.99 -15.09 -9.68
C GLY A 750 -8.20 -15.42 -10.95
N VAL A 751 -8.68 -14.96 -12.10
CA VAL A 751 -8.03 -15.10 -13.40
C VAL A 751 -7.74 -13.71 -13.92
N TRP A 752 -6.47 -13.35 -13.88
CA TRP A 752 -6.01 -12.10 -14.48
C TRP A 752 -5.48 -12.42 -15.86
N LEU A 753 -6.20 -11.92 -16.85
CA LEU A 753 -5.76 -11.90 -18.23
C LEU A 753 -5.54 -10.45 -18.58
N HIS A 754 -4.39 -10.19 -19.20
CA HIS A 754 -4.11 -8.92 -19.82
C HIS A 754 -5.16 -8.56 -20.90
N PRO A 755 -5.47 -7.30 -21.21
CA PRO A 755 -6.47 -6.94 -22.22
C PRO A 755 -6.30 -7.62 -23.58
N LYS A 756 -5.06 -7.86 -24.04
CA LYS A 756 -4.77 -8.65 -25.25
C LYS A 756 -5.01 -10.15 -25.08
N GLU A 757 -4.66 -10.73 -23.93
CA GLU A 757 -4.94 -12.15 -23.62
C GLU A 757 -6.42 -12.41 -23.41
N LEU A 758 -7.13 -11.42 -22.84
CA LEU A 758 -8.57 -11.39 -22.72
C LEU A 758 -9.20 -11.28 -24.10
N HIS A 759 -8.72 -10.39 -24.98
CA HIS A 759 -9.15 -10.33 -26.37
C HIS A 759 -8.94 -11.66 -27.08
N ALA A 760 -7.73 -12.24 -26.96
CA ALA A 760 -7.44 -13.55 -27.50
C ALA A 760 -8.36 -14.64 -26.93
N LEU A 761 -8.64 -14.65 -25.63
CA LEU A 761 -9.62 -15.56 -25.04
C LEU A 761 -11.01 -15.34 -25.63
N ILE A 762 -11.43 -14.08 -25.77
CA ILE A 762 -12.71 -13.74 -26.37
C ILE A 762 -12.75 -14.23 -27.82
N ASP A 763 -11.71 -14.03 -28.61
CA ASP A 763 -11.60 -14.53 -29.99
C ASP A 763 -11.64 -16.07 -30.06
N VAL A 764 -11.04 -16.73 -29.09
CA VAL A 764 -11.04 -18.20 -28.96
C VAL A 764 -12.45 -18.73 -28.65
N LEU A 765 -13.22 -18.00 -27.82
CA LEU A 765 -14.58 -18.35 -27.46
C LEU A 765 -15.61 -17.91 -28.53
N ASN A 766 -15.36 -16.78 -29.19
CA ASN A 766 -16.22 -16.11 -30.14
C ASN A 766 -16.06 -16.71 -31.54
N SER A 767 -16.68 -17.87 -31.73
CA SER A 767 -16.58 -18.65 -32.96
C SER A 767 -17.15 -17.90 -34.18
N ASN A 768 -18.14 -17.03 -33.98
CA ASN A 768 -18.82 -16.29 -35.04
C ASN A 768 -18.27 -14.87 -35.29
N LYS A 769 -17.25 -14.45 -34.53
CA LYS A 769 -16.62 -13.12 -34.60
C LYS A 769 -17.59 -11.94 -34.44
N SER A 770 -18.65 -12.10 -33.64
CA SER A 770 -19.65 -11.06 -33.42
C SER A 770 -19.20 -9.93 -32.48
N GLY A 771 -18.02 -10.04 -31.87
CA GLY A 771 -17.51 -9.11 -30.85
C GLY A 771 -18.06 -9.32 -29.43
N LYS A 772 -19.06 -10.19 -29.25
CA LYS A 772 -19.59 -10.64 -27.95
C LYS A 772 -19.70 -12.16 -27.91
N ILE A 773 -19.73 -12.76 -26.73
CA ILE A 773 -19.82 -14.23 -26.58
C ILE A 773 -21.25 -14.62 -26.23
N SER A 774 -21.90 -15.41 -27.08
CA SER A 774 -23.22 -15.97 -26.77
C SER A 774 -23.13 -17.19 -25.86
N ILE A 775 -24.22 -17.50 -25.14
CA ILE A 775 -24.30 -18.72 -24.31
C ILE A 775 -23.98 -19.99 -25.10
N LYS A 776 -24.42 -20.09 -26.36
CA LYS A 776 -24.18 -21.26 -27.21
C LYS A 776 -22.70 -21.43 -27.54
N GLU A 777 -21.99 -20.34 -27.79
CA GLU A 777 -20.55 -20.35 -28.06
C GLU A 777 -19.75 -20.70 -26.80
N PHE A 778 -20.12 -20.11 -25.67
CA PHE A 778 -19.53 -20.44 -24.37
C PHE A 778 -19.72 -21.92 -24.02
N GLN A 779 -20.94 -22.45 -24.22
CA GLN A 779 -21.28 -23.86 -23.97
C GLN A 779 -20.55 -24.82 -24.91
N ALA A 780 -20.36 -24.44 -26.19
CA ALA A 780 -19.61 -25.25 -27.14
C ALA A 780 -18.13 -25.47 -26.72
N VAL A 781 -17.50 -24.47 -26.10
CA VAL A 781 -16.14 -24.61 -25.57
C VAL A 781 -16.14 -25.29 -24.20
N TRP A 782 -17.14 -25.01 -23.36
CA TRP A 782 -17.35 -25.67 -22.09
C TRP A 782 -17.44 -27.19 -22.24
N ASP A 783 -18.23 -27.68 -23.19
CA ASP A 783 -18.48 -29.11 -23.38
C ASP A 783 -17.29 -29.86 -23.95
N LYS A 784 -16.48 -29.20 -24.80
CA LYS A 784 -15.24 -29.79 -25.37
C LYS A 784 -14.16 -30.06 -24.32
N ILE A 785 -14.15 -29.31 -23.23
CA ILE A 785 -13.13 -29.43 -22.17
C ILE A 785 -13.68 -30.32 -21.07
N GLU A 786 -13.51 -31.63 -21.22
CA GLU A 786 -13.94 -32.58 -20.20
C GLU A 786 -13.09 -32.47 -18.92
N VAL A 787 -13.76 -32.53 -17.77
CA VAL A 787 -13.08 -32.82 -16.50
C VAL A 787 -12.78 -34.31 -16.51
N LYS A 788 -11.59 -34.69 -17.01
CA LYS A 788 -11.08 -36.04 -16.75
C LYS A 788 -10.86 -36.15 -15.25
N ARG A 789 -11.86 -36.69 -14.54
CA ARG A 789 -11.62 -37.27 -13.22
C ARG A 789 -10.66 -38.43 -13.48
N PRO A 790 -9.59 -38.60 -12.68
CA PRO A 790 -8.73 -39.75 -12.85
C PRO A 790 -9.63 -40.99 -12.83
N GLU A 791 -9.62 -41.76 -13.93
CA GLU A 791 -10.13 -43.11 -13.88
C GLU A 791 -9.38 -43.75 -12.73
N ARG A 792 -10.13 -44.19 -11.70
CA ARG A 792 -9.54 -44.99 -10.64
C ARG A 792 -8.81 -46.11 -11.37
N PRO A 793 -7.48 -46.26 -11.24
CA PRO A 793 -6.83 -47.39 -11.86
C PRO A 793 -7.55 -48.61 -11.33
N ASN A 794 -8.06 -49.43 -12.26
CA ASN A 794 -8.87 -50.58 -11.94
C ASN A 794 -8.08 -51.37 -10.90
N THR A 795 -8.55 -51.43 -9.65
CA THR A 795 -7.76 -51.94 -8.51
C THR A 795 -7.28 -53.37 -8.76
N PHE A 796 -8.01 -54.10 -9.61
CA PHE A 796 -7.62 -55.40 -10.14
C PHE A 796 -6.40 -55.38 -11.06
N ALA A 797 -6.23 -54.38 -11.92
CA ALA A 797 -5.08 -54.28 -12.83
C ALA A 797 -3.79 -53.91 -12.08
N VAL A 798 -3.87 -53.00 -11.11
CA VAL A 798 -2.72 -52.63 -10.25
C VAL A 798 -2.34 -53.79 -9.34
N ALA A 799 -3.31 -54.48 -8.73
CA ALA A 799 -3.04 -55.67 -7.92
C ALA A 799 -2.43 -56.82 -8.75
N ALA A 800 -2.91 -57.03 -9.99
CA ALA A 800 -2.34 -58.04 -10.89
C ALA A 800 -0.91 -57.72 -11.31
N ASN A 801 -0.59 -56.44 -11.55
CA ASN A 801 0.76 -55.99 -11.92
C ASN A 801 1.73 -55.99 -10.73
N LEU A 802 1.23 -55.73 -9.51
CA LEU A 802 2.01 -55.87 -8.28
C LEU A 802 2.27 -57.35 -7.96
N LEU A 803 1.27 -58.21 -8.15
CA LEU A 803 1.41 -59.66 -7.99
C LEU A 803 2.41 -60.23 -8.98
N SER A 804 2.36 -59.84 -10.25
CA SER A 804 3.32 -60.32 -11.26
C SER A 804 4.76 -59.87 -10.96
N LYS A 805 4.94 -58.62 -10.52
CA LYS A 805 6.26 -58.08 -10.11
C LYS A 805 6.77 -58.73 -8.82
N LEU A 806 5.91 -58.98 -7.83
CA LEU A 806 6.26 -59.72 -6.61
C LEU A 806 6.61 -61.18 -6.91
N GLN A 807 5.91 -61.83 -7.83
CA GLN A 807 6.21 -63.21 -8.26
C GLN A 807 7.53 -63.29 -9.04
N ALA A 808 7.84 -62.27 -9.85
CA ALA A 808 9.13 -62.17 -10.52
C ALA A 808 10.28 -61.99 -9.51
N ALA A 809 10.09 -61.13 -8.49
CA ALA A 809 11.07 -60.90 -7.43
C ALA A 809 11.22 -62.07 -6.45
N PHE A 810 10.21 -62.94 -6.32
CA PHE A 810 10.30 -64.17 -5.51
C PHE A 810 10.97 -65.34 -6.26
N ASN A 811 10.99 -65.27 -7.59
CA ASN A 811 11.58 -66.29 -8.47
C ASN A 811 13.03 -65.96 -8.89
N SER A 812 13.45 -64.69 -8.76
CA SER A 812 14.86 -64.25 -8.81
C SER A 812 15.50 -64.34 -7.43
#